data_AF-A0A0C1I8K7-F1
#
_entry.id   AF-A0A0C1I8K7-F1
#
_cell.length_a   1.000
_cell.length_b   1.000
_cell.length_c   1.000
_cell.angle_alpha   90.00
_cell.angle_beta   90.00
_cell.angle_gamma   90.00
#
_symmetry.space_group_name_H-M   'P 1'
#
loop_
_entity.id
_entity.type
_entity.pdbx_description
1 polymer ?
#
loop_
_entity_poly.entity_id
_entity_poly.type
_entity_poly.pdbx_seq_one_letter_code
_entity_poly.pdbx_strand_id
1 'polypeptide(L)'
;KYETVNGKQVEYFEVTNDKGVVYTYRALGAINGDTSSGDEFDALFRRKFLLTGIRDTQQTANTVTYNYFFESKANARAHRPASVTYANGYKVVFRYEEQSEPVATYAVGTAGQFGRQYHRLKSVFVRDDAMPSGTRQIRAYKLEYQRSAVTRAHQLSRVRLYGSDYTVDADSTITGGTQQPSPLKDLAYASDAAALEQKTYADTTFIWNLRVFDSDGDNRDELVQPSIHTSRAVPTNFPSCLNSELGFNTFAERYAVKYAIDKTGSRALIRKTPNSVWNSLDLPLSTGVGSVLSALSVLPALPPLDQALLVVKQVIFERDGDSVVRNPPKMLFFGVGDGTAKISSLTGAERMFFGNFDSDPEIEAVAPLGNYNTVFMDIFPSWKSLERYDLQPDEHPQSAGQITDIDGDGVSEVILTLSEDSYWWTVLDLRDGQFFRNDSRPGGEDFRNMEERPYYYRPFAKADVNGDAKLDLVYVARFDHARHLAVALSTGKNFLPPIKWIGHEQTSSLNRSGSRNTPYVATVADVNGDGLDDIIVVDEKVAKSNGCDGYQFRYTQVLNDSPGRVFLSTGTGFVAPEASGIPAIPGYIESGDFDGDGLPDFVSESKTDGSIWFGDGDVAHLLTGLTNGQGGETVVAYAPSTAIG
;
A
#
# COMPACT_ATOMS: atom_id res chain seq x y z
N LYS A 1 13.20 0.97 -34.87
CA LYS A 1 14.32 0.51 -35.75
C LYS A 1 15.08 -0.59 -35.02
N TYR A 2 15.97 -1.33 -35.68
CA TYR A 2 16.76 -2.39 -35.03
C TYR A 2 18.26 -2.17 -35.19
N GLU A 3 19.01 -2.53 -34.16
CA GLU A 3 20.47 -2.63 -34.17
C GLU A 3 20.93 -4.03 -33.74
N THR A 4 22.11 -4.43 -34.18
CA THR A 4 22.72 -5.70 -33.77
C THR A 4 23.58 -5.48 -32.54
N VAL A 5 23.16 -6.01 -31.39
CA VAL A 5 23.97 -6.05 -30.16
C VAL A 5 24.27 -7.50 -29.84
N ASN A 6 25.56 -7.86 -29.82
CA ASN A 6 26.02 -9.21 -29.49
C ASN A 6 25.31 -10.33 -30.30
N GLY A 7 25.07 -10.08 -31.59
CA GLY A 7 24.43 -11.02 -32.51
C GLY A 7 22.89 -11.09 -32.44
N LYS A 8 22.25 -10.31 -31.56
CA LYS A 8 20.78 -10.20 -31.47
C LYS A 8 20.29 -8.87 -32.02
N GLN A 9 19.12 -8.88 -32.66
CA GLN A 9 18.42 -7.65 -33.03
C GLN A 9 17.76 -7.06 -31.79
N VAL A 10 18.09 -5.80 -31.50
CA VAL A 10 17.54 -5.01 -30.39
C VAL A 10 16.89 -3.77 -30.96
N GLU A 11 15.77 -3.37 -30.38
CA GLU A 11 15.04 -2.18 -30.80
C GLU A 11 15.77 -0.90 -30.38
N TYR A 12 15.61 0.14 -31.19
CA TYR A 12 15.90 1.51 -30.81
C TYR A 12 14.90 2.45 -31.50
N PHE A 13 14.65 3.59 -30.87
CA PHE A 13 13.68 4.57 -31.35
C PHE A 13 14.39 5.81 -31.89
N GLU A 14 13.83 6.35 -32.97
CA GLU A 14 14.11 7.71 -33.41
C GLU A 14 12.79 8.47 -33.40
N VAL A 15 12.73 9.54 -32.62
CA VAL A 15 11.58 10.44 -32.55
C VAL A 15 11.97 11.73 -33.24
N THR A 16 11.16 12.18 -34.20
CA THR A 16 11.39 13.44 -34.91
C THR A 16 10.33 14.44 -34.49
N ASN A 17 10.76 15.63 -34.04
CA ASN A 17 9.80 16.68 -33.69
C ASN A 17 9.33 17.46 -34.94
N ASP A 18 8.40 18.38 -34.73
CA ASP A 18 7.84 19.29 -35.74
C ASP A 18 8.88 20.14 -36.48
N LYS A 19 10.06 20.35 -35.88
CA LYS A 19 11.19 21.08 -36.46
C LYS A 19 12.20 20.19 -37.19
N GLY A 20 11.93 18.89 -37.28
CA GLY A 20 12.82 17.91 -37.93
C GLY A 20 14.04 17.50 -37.11
N VAL A 21 14.12 17.90 -35.83
CA VAL A 21 15.19 17.45 -34.92
C VAL A 21 14.91 15.99 -34.54
N VAL A 22 15.93 15.15 -34.66
CA VAL A 22 15.84 13.71 -34.40
C VAL A 22 16.44 13.40 -33.04
N TYR A 23 15.69 12.65 -32.23
CA TYR A 23 16.07 12.16 -30.90
C TYR A 23 16.24 10.65 -30.97
N THR A 24 17.41 10.13 -30.61
CA THR A 24 17.71 8.69 -30.65
C THR A 24 17.68 8.09 -29.25
N TYR A 25 16.82 7.10 -29.04
CA TYR A 25 16.70 6.37 -27.78
C TYR A 25 17.13 4.92 -27.94
N ARG A 26 17.99 4.43 -27.04
CA ARG A 26 18.52 3.06 -27.07
C ARG A 26 18.27 2.35 -25.75
N ALA A 27 18.12 1.03 -25.80
CA ALA A 27 17.87 0.23 -24.61
C ALA A 27 19.07 0.24 -23.65
N LEU A 28 18.81 0.07 -22.34
CA LEU A 28 19.84 0.07 -21.30
C LEU A 28 20.99 -0.89 -21.60
N GLY A 29 20.64 -2.14 -21.89
CA GLY A 29 21.62 -3.20 -22.18
C GLY A 29 22.40 -2.94 -23.47
N ALA A 30 21.80 -2.26 -24.46
CA ALA A 30 22.50 -1.90 -25.69
C ALA A 30 23.57 -0.82 -25.44
N ILE A 31 23.25 0.20 -24.64
CA ILE A 31 24.18 1.27 -24.29
C ILE A 31 25.38 0.72 -23.51
N ASN A 32 25.12 -0.19 -22.56
CA ASN A 32 26.15 -0.77 -21.71
C ASN A 32 26.88 -1.98 -22.36
N GLY A 33 26.41 -2.47 -23.52
CA GLY A 33 27.00 -3.62 -24.22
C GLY A 33 26.72 -4.97 -23.57
N ASP A 34 25.59 -5.12 -22.86
CA ASP A 34 25.25 -6.32 -22.12
C ASP A 34 24.96 -7.54 -23.01
N THR A 35 25.23 -8.73 -22.47
CA THR A 35 24.79 -10.02 -23.01
C THR A 35 23.80 -10.65 -22.05
N SER A 36 22.56 -10.87 -22.49
CA SER A 36 21.47 -11.36 -21.63
C SER A 36 20.48 -12.25 -22.39
N SER A 37 19.69 -13.03 -21.65
CA SER A 37 18.63 -13.91 -22.14
C SER A 37 17.47 -13.99 -21.13
N GLY A 38 16.30 -14.45 -21.58
CA GLY A 38 15.12 -14.60 -20.73
C GLY A 38 14.67 -13.27 -20.12
N ASP A 39 14.15 -13.32 -18.90
CA ASP A 39 13.66 -12.16 -18.14
C ASP A 39 14.67 -11.01 -18.05
N GLU A 40 15.95 -11.29 -17.82
CA GLU A 40 16.99 -10.24 -17.81
C GLU A 40 17.09 -9.51 -19.16
N PHE A 41 16.91 -10.23 -20.27
CA PHE A 41 16.89 -9.59 -21.58
C PHE A 41 15.71 -8.62 -21.70
N ASP A 42 14.52 -9.02 -21.25
CA ASP A 42 13.34 -8.16 -21.33
C ASP A 42 13.51 -6.89 -20.48
N ALA A 43 14.01 -7.00 -19.26
CA ALA A 43 14.31 -5.85 -18.41
C ALA A 43 15.32 -4.88 -19.04
N LEU A 44 16.43 -5.40 -19.58
CA LEU A 44 17.54 -4.56 -20.07
C LEU A 44 17.34 -4.05 -21.50
N PHE A 45 16.59 -4.77 -22.34
CA PHE A 45 16.52 -4.50 -23.77
C PHE A 45 15.12 -4.09 -24.28
N ARG A 46 14.04 -4.28 -23.51
CA ARG A 46 12.67 -4.03 -23.98
C ARG A 46 11.86 -3.02 -23.18
N ARG A 47 12.30 -2.65 -21.97
CA ARG A 47 11.49 -1.80 -21.09
C ARG A 47 11.87 -0.34 -21.03
N LYS A 48 13.17 -0.04 -20.99
CA LYS A 48 13.64 1.33 -20.81
C LYS A 48 14.66 1.71 -21.88
N PHE A 49 14.39 2.83 -22.53
CA PHE A 49 15.20 3.38 -23.61
C PHE A 49 15.66 4.78 -23.21
N LEU A 50 16.98 4.98 -23.15
CA LEU A 50 17.57 6.26 -22.77
C LEU A 50 17.91 7.07 -24.01
N LEU A 51 17.70 8.38 -23.92
CA LEU A 51 18.15 9.32 -24.95
C LEU A 51 19.67 9.23 -25.06
N THR A 52 20.20 8.95 -26.24
CA THR A 52 21.64 8.83 -26.50
C THR A 52 22.15 9.90 -27.47
N GLY A 53 21.28 10.41 -28.33
CA GLY A 53 21.63 11.38 -29.35
C GLY A 53 20.51 12.36 -29.65
N ILE A 54 20.86 13.62 -29.90
CA ILE A 54 20.01 14.60 -30.56
C ILE A 54 20.77 15.08 -31.80
N ARG A 55 20.09 15.13 -32.94
CA ARG A 55 20.65 15.61 -34.20
C ARG A 55 19.71 16.64 -34.81
N ASP A 56 20.24 17.82 -35.14
CA ASP A 56 19.48 18.86 -35.83
C ASP A 56 19.38 18.64 -37.36
N THR A 57 18.73 19.57 -38.05
CA THR A 57 18.41 19.48 -39.48
C THR A 57 19.50 20.03 -40.40
N GLN A 58 20.63 20.50 -39.86
CA GLN A 58 21.67 21.15 -40.67
C GLN A 58 22.42 20.14 -41.55
N GLN A 59 22.97 20.63 -42.67
CA GLN A 59 23.76 19.81 -43.60
C GLN A 59 24.97 19.16 -42.92
N THR A 60 25.67 19.93 -42.09
CA THR A 60 26.58 19.42 -41.06
C THR A 60 25.85 19.52 -39.73
N ALA A 61 25.15 18.44 -39.37
CA ALA A 61 24.26 18.46 -38.23
C ALA A 61 25.02 18.70 -36.92
N ASN A 62 24.51 19.60 -36.06
CA ASN A 62 24.95 19.63 -34.68
C ASN A 62 24.42 18.39 -33.97
N THR A 63 25.29 17.77 -33.17
CA THR A 63 24.95 16.60 -32.39
C THR A 63 25.13 16.87 -30.91
N VAL A 64 24.20 16.34 -30.13
CA VAL A 64 24.31 16.24 -28.67
C VAL A 64 24.35 14.77 -28.33
N THR A 65 25.38 14.34 -27.58
CA THR A 65 25.57 12.95 -27.17
C THR A 65 25.40 12.83 -25.67
N TYR A 66 24.58 11.87 -25.25
CA TYR A 66 24.32 11.56 -23.84
C TYR A 66 25.02 10.25 -23.47
N ASN A 67 25.79 10.28 -22.39
CA ASN A 67 26.46 9.12 -21.82
C ASN A 67 25.96 8.89 -20.40
N TYR A 68 25.95 7.64 -19.96
CA TYR A 68 25.38 7.21 -18.69
C TYR A 68 26.37 6.36 -17.89
N PHE A 69 26.25 6.41 -16.57
CA PHE A 69 26.76 5.38 -15.68
C PHE A 69 25.64 4.40 -15.40
N PHE A 70 26.02 3.15 -15.14
CA PHE A 70 25.11 2.06 -14.82
C PHE A 70 25.58 1.34 -13.57
N GLU A 71 24.63 0.96 -12.73
CA GLU A 71 24.83 -0.04 -11.68
C GLU A 71 25.12 -1.43 -12.26
N SER A 72 25.43 -2.37 -11.37
CA SER A 72 25.54 -3.79 -11.71
C SER A 72 24.24 -4.34 -12.32
N LYS A 73 24.31 -5.49 -12.99
CA LYS A 73 23.12 -6.20 -13.50
C LYS A 73 22.17 -6.63 -12.38
N ALA A 74 22.70 -6.98 -11.20
CA ALA A 74 21.90 -7.35 -10.04
C ALA A 74 21.01 -6.20 -9.54
N ASN A 75 21.39 -4.96 -9.83
CA ASN A 75 20.63 -3.74 -9.54
C ASN A 75 19.88 -3.22 -10.80
N ALA A 76 19.58 -4.12 -11.73
CA ALA A 76 18.86 -3.89 -12.99
C ALA A 76 19.41 -2.71 -13.82
N ARG A 77 20.73 -2.48 -13.79
CA ARG A 77 21.38 -1.36 -14.48
C ARG A 77 20.75 -0.01 -14.15
N ALA A 78 20.42 0.22 -12.87
CA ALA A 78 20.03 1.56 -12.42
C ALA A 78 21.03 2.59 -12.93
N HIS A 79 20.52 3.57 -13.67
CA HIS A 79 21.34 4.44 -14.52
C HIS A 79 21.26 5.87 -14.05
N ARG A 80 22.27 6.64 -14.44
CA ARG A 80 22.38 8.05 -14.12
C ARG A 80 23.19 8.75 -15.21
N PRO A 81 22.84 9.99 -15.61
CA PRO A 81 23.61 10.73 -16.60
C PRO A 81 25.07 10.84 -16.16
N ALA A 82 26.02 10.51 -17.05
CA ALA A 82 27.45 10.66 -16.80
C ALA A 82 27.98 11.94 -17.44
N SER A 83 27.58 12.20 -18.69
CA SER A 83 27.89 13.44 -19.37
C SER A 83 27.00 13.72 -20.58
N VAL A 84 26.90 14.99 -20.94
CA VAL A 84 26.28 15.48 -22.17
C VAL A 84 27.33 16.26 -22.94
N THR A 85 27.66 15.82 -24.15
CA THR A 85 28.63 16.48 -25.03
C THR A 85 27.89 17.15 -26.18
N TYR A 86 28.24 18.38 -26.52
CA TYR A 86 27.61 19.14 -27.60
C TYR A 86 28.60 20.11 -28.26
N ALA A 87 28.22 20.62 -29.44
CA ALA A 87 28.97 21.62 -30.19
C ALA A 87 30.47 21.31 -30.31
N ASN A 88 30.80 20.04 -30.55
CA ASN A 88 32.15 19.52 -30.79
C ASN A 88 33.19 19.87 -29.70
N GLY A 89 32.80 19.91 -28.41
CA GLY A 89 33.77 20.09 -27.32
C GLY A 89 33.20 20.44 -25.95
N TYR A 90 32.06 21.13 -25.94
CA TYR A 90 31.40 21.48 -24.68
C TYR A 90 30.83 20.24 -24.01
N LYS A 91 31.00 20.17 -22.69
CA LYS A 91 30.59 19.03 -21.89
C LYS A 91 29.96 19.47 -20.57
N VAL A 92 28.79 18.91 -20.29
CA VAL A 92 28.22 18.85 -18.94
C VAL A 92 28.60 17.49 -18.35
N VAL A 93 29.20 17.49 -17.17
CA VAL A 93 29.73 16.27 -16.52
C VAL A 93 29.09 16.12 -15.15
N PHE A 94 28.50 14.96 -14.90
CA PHE A 94 27.81 14.66 -13.65
C PHE A 94 28.69 13.74 -12.79
N ARG A 95 28.74 14.01 -11.49
CA ARG A 95 29.49 13.21 -10.51
C ARG A 95 28.63 12.91 -9.31
N TYR A 96 28.83 11.72 -8.79
CA TYR A 96 27.98 11.14 -7.77
C TYR A 96 28.82 10.71 -6.57
N GLU A 97 28.17 10.59 -5.44
CA GLU A 97 28.64 9.86 -4.27
C GLU A 97 27.80 8.59 -4.11
N GLU A 98 28.45 7.52 -3.69
CA GLU A 98 27.79 6.27 -3.33
C GLU A 98 27.23 6.38 -1.91
N GLN A 99 26.04 5.83 -1.69
CA GLN A 99 25.39 5.71 -0.40
C GLN A 99 25.50 4.26 0.10
N SER A 100 25.47 4.06 1.42
CA SER A 100 25.50 2.73 2.02
C SER A 100 24.23 1.93 1.73
N GLU A 101 23.10 2.63 1.63
CA GLU A 101 21.79 2.07 1.28
C GLU A 101 21.30 2.67 -0.04
N PRO A 102 20.42 1.97 -0.79
CA PRO A 102 19.80 2.54 -1.97
C PRO A 102 19.08 3.86 -1.65
N VAL A 103 19.26 4.87 -2.49
CA VAL A 103 18.48 6.12 -2.44
C VAL A 103 17.13 5.99 -3.13
N ALA A 104 16.95 4.93 -3.91
CA ALA A 104 15.69 4.54 -4.52
C ALA A 104 15.76 3.05 -4.91
N THR A 105 14.64 2.37 -4.75
CA THR A 105 14.38 1.02 -5.25
C THR A 105 13.20 1.07 -6.21
N TYR A 106 13.14 0.12 -7.15
CA TYR A 106 12.01 0.03 -8.06
C TYR A 106 11.89 -1.31 -8.79
N ALA A 107 10.67 -1.75 -8.97
CA ALA A 107 10.27 -2.82 -9.86
C ALA A 107 10.72 -2.56 -11.30
N VAL A 108 11.16 -3.63 -11.97
CA VAL A 108 11.49 -3.59 -13.41
C VAL A 108 10.63 -4.53 -14.24
N GLY A 109 9.59 -5.12 -13.64
CA GLY A 109 8.56 -5.99 -14.24
C GLY A 109 9.00 -7.43 -14.52
N THR A 110 10.08 -7.93 -13.92
CA THR A 110 10.59 -9.30 -14.19
C THR A 110 10.67 -10.11 -12.92
N ALA A 111 10.61 -11.44 -13.02
CA ALA A 111 10.50 -12.27 -11.82
C ALA A 111 11.75 -12.27 -10.92
N GLY A 112 12.91 -11.83 -11.43
CA GLY A 112 14.20 -11.95 -10.72
C GLY A 112 15.12 -10.73 -10.83
N GLN A 113 14.63 -9.58 -11.30
CA GLN A 113 15.42 -8.34 -11.29
C GLN A 113 14.72 -7.22 -10.55
N PHE A 114 15.52 -6.34 -9.97
CA PHE A 114 15.02 -5.21 -9.20
C PHE A 114 16.02 -4.06 -9.26
N GLY A 115 15.50 -2.85 -9.49
CA GLY A 115 16.28 -1.63 -9.58
C GLY A 115 16.73 -1.17 -8.21
N ARG A 116 18.01 -0.87 -8.06
CA ARG A 116 18.57 -0.23 -6.85
C ARG A 116 19.53 0.87 -7.26
N GLN A 117 19.26 2.10 -6.87
CA GLN A 117 20.17 3.23 -7.12
C GLN A 117 20.93 3.55 -5.83
N TYR A 118 22.25 3.42 -5.83
CA TYR A 118 23.09 3.79 -4.68
C TYR A 118 23.73 5.17 -4.82
N HIS A 119 23.63 5.79 -6.00
CA HIS A 119 24.42 6.99 -6.30
C HIS A 119 23.57 8.26 -6.29
N ARG A 120 23.97 9.23 -5.46
CA ARG A 120 23.37 10.56 -5.36
C ARG A 120 24.25 11.60 -6.03
N LEU A 121 23.65 12.55 -6.76
CA LEU A 121 24.40 13.58 -7.50
C LEU A 121 25.09 14.55 -6.53
N LYS A 122 26.41 14.69 -6.61
CA LYS A 122 27.20 15.59 -5.74
C LYS A 122 27.76 16.82 -6.44
N SER A 123 28.14 16.68 -7.72
CA SER A 123 28.74 17.77 -8.48
C SER A 123 28.31 17.74 -9.94
N VAL A 124 28.14 18.92 -10.54
CA VAL A 124 27.97 19.10 -11.98
C VAL A 124 29.02 20.08 -12.50
N PHE A 125 29.76 19.69 -13.55
CA PHE A 125 30.75 20.56 -14.18
C PHE A 125 30.32 20.94 -15.58
N VAL A 126 30.57 22.18 -15.95
CA VAL A 126 30.45 22.67 -17.32
C VAL A 126 31.84 23.09 -17.77
N ARG A 127 32.30 22.52 -18.89
CA ARG A 127 33.65 22.69 -19.39
C ARG A 127 33.70 22.51 -20.91
N ASP A 128 34.82 22.91 -21.50
CA ASP A 128 35.12 22.76 -22.91
C ASP A 128 36.38 21.90 -23.04
N ASP A 129 36.19 20.67 -23.49
CA ASP A 129 37.22 19.64 -23.59
C ASP A 129 37.94 19.66 -24.97
N ALA A 130 37.48 20.48 -25.93
CA ALA A 130 38.05 20.51 -27.29
C ALA A 130 39.19 21.54 -27.47
N MET A 131 39.60 22.20 -26.38
CA MET A 131 40.64 23.22 -26.44
C MET A 131 42.04 22.58 -26.61
N PRO A 132 42.90 23.11 -27.50
CA PRO A 132 44.27 22.60 -27.69
C PRO A 132 45.13 22.63 -26.42
N SER A 133 44.82 23.56 -25.51
CA SER A 133 45.48 23.72 -24.21
C SER A 133 44.99 22.74 -23.14
N GLY A 134 44.14 21.77 -23.49
CA GLY A 134 43.43 20.90 -22.56
C GLY A 134 42.11 21.51 -22.09
N THR A 135 41.45 20.83 -21.15
CA THR A 135 40.12 21.18 -20.64
C THR A 135 40.04 22.61 -20.10
N ARG A 136 39.17 23.43 -20.69
CA ARG A 136 38.81 24.75 -20.15
C ARG A 136 37.59 24.64 -19.25
N GLN A 137 37.77 24.95 -17.97
CA GLN A 137 36.70 25.04 -16.98
C GLN A 137 35.80 26.26 -17.27
N ILE A 138 34.48 26.11 -17.14
CA ILE A 138 33.51 27.20 -17.33
C ILE A 138 32.80 27.53 -16.02
N ARG A 139 32.23 26.52 -15.36
CA ARG A 139 31.58 26.65 -14.04
C ARG A 139 31.35 25.28 -13.41
N ALA A 140 31.08 25.26 -12.12
CA ALA A 140 30.74 24.06 -11.39
C ALA A 140 29.60 24.29 -10.39
N TYR A 141 28.81 23.24 -10.13
CA TYR A 141 27.74 23.23 -9.15
C TYR A 141 28.03 22.15 -8.12
N LYS A 142 28.02 22.52 -6.84
CA LYS A 142 28.11 21.60 -5.70
C LYS A 142 26.72 21.43 -5.11
N LEU A 143 26.26 20.19 -5.01
CA LEU A 143 24.98 19.84 -4.39
C LEU A 143 25.25 19.36 -2.96
N GLU A 144 24.56 19.97 -2.01
CA GLU A 144 24.65 19.64 -0.59
C GLU A 144 23.28 19.18 -0.12
N TYR A 145 23.28 18.20 0.77
CA TYR A 145 22.06 17.56 1.22
C TYR A 145 22.05 17.46 2.74
N GLN A 146 20.84 17.40 3.27
CA GLN A 146 20.56 16.99 4.63
C GLN A 146 19.73 15.70 4.61
N ARG A 147 19.48 15.18 5.81
CA ARG A 147 18.60 14.04 6.04
C ARG A 147 17.44 14.54 6.88
N SER A 148 16.23 14.11 6.55
CA SER A 148 15.05 14.41 7.38
C SER A 148 15.21 13.84 8.80
N ALA A 149 14.41 14.32 9.74
CA ALA A 149 14.65 14.11 11.15
C ALA A 149 14.27 12.69 11.59
N VAL A 150 13.16 12.18 11.07
CA VAL A 150 12.55 10.91 11.49
C VAL A 150 12.89 9.77 10.52
N THR A 151 12.47 9.88 9.26
CA THR A 151 12.60 8.82 8.23
C THR A 151 13.95 8.84 7.52
N ARG A 152 14.78 9.87 7.79
CA ARG A 152 16.12 10.02 7.22
C ARG A 152 16.13 10.13 5.69
N ALA A 153 15.05 10.58 5.07
CA ALA A 153 14.99 10.85 3.64
C ALA A 153 16.04 11.88 3.20
N HIS A 154 16.53 11.75 1.97
CA HIS A 154 17.54 12.65 1.41
C HIS A 154 16.90 13.94 0.89
N GLN A 155 17.27 15.08 1.48
CA GLN A 155 16.74 16.40 1.08
C GLN A 155 17.87 17.29 0.56
N LEU A 156 17.68 17.93 -0.60
CA LEU A 156 18.66 18.87 -1.16
C LEU A 156 18.63 20.16 -0.34
N SER A 157 19.69 20.48 0.38
CA SER A 157 19.71 21.67 1.24
C SER A 157 20.26 22.90 0.53
N ARG A 158 21.17 22.71 -0.44
CA ARG A 158 21.88 23.83 -1.11
C ARG A 158 22.48 23.41 -2.45
N VAL A 159 22.53 24.35 -3.40
CA VAL A 159 23.32 24.24 -4.64
C VAL A 159 24.27 25.44 -4.76
N ARG A 160 25.56 25.22 -4.56
CA ARG A 160 26.59 26.27 -4.69
C ARG A 160 27.13 26.34 -6.10
N LEU A 161 27.16 27.54 -6.66
CA LEU A 161 27.76 27.82 -7.97
C LEU A 161 29.19 28.35 -7.81
N TYR A 162 30.11 27.79 -8.58
CA TYR A 162 31.51 28.21 -8.66
C TYR A 162 31.84 28.68 -10.08
N GLY A 163 32.70 29.69 -10.17
CA GLY A 163 33.23 30.25 -11.41
C GLY A 163 34.16 29.29 -12.16
N SER A 164 34.89 29.80 -13.14
CA SER A 164 35.81 29.00 -13.99
C SER A 164 37.10 28.57 -13.28
N ASP A 165 37.37 29.08 -12.08
CA ASP A 165 38.56 28.81 -11.26
C ASP A 165 38.33 27.72 -10.21
N TYR A 166 37.26 26.93 -10.35
CA TYR A 166 36.92 25.88 -9.39
C TYR A 166 38.01 24.80 -9.30
N THR A 167 38.30 24.36 -8.08
CA THR A 167 39.22 23.25 -7.82
C THR A 167 38.46 22.02 -7.36
N VAL A 168 38.95 20.85 -7.74
CA VAL A 168 38.39 19.56 -7.35
C VAL A 168 39.47 18.65 -6.78
N ASP A 169 39.08 17.76 -5.86
CA ASP A 169 39.95 16.67 -5.41
C ASP A 169 39.91 15.45 -6.36
N ALA A 170 40.59 14.38 -5.97
CA ALA A 170 40.66 13.13 -6.73
C ALA A 170 39.27 12.49 -6.94
N ASP A 171 38.34 12.69 -6.00
CA ASP A 171 36.99 12.14 -6.05
C ASP A 171 36.00 13.04 -6.79
N SER A 172 36.48 14.11 -7.43
CA SER A 172 35.65 15.13 -8.09
C SER A 172 34.71 15.89 -7.14
N THR A 173 35.11 16.05 -5.89
CA THR A 173 34.46 16.94 -4.93
C THR A 173 35.02 18.35 -5.11
N ILE A 174 34.16 19.37 -5.15
CA ILE A 174 34.59 20.76 -5.27
C ILE A 174 35.16 21.23 -3.92
N THR A 175 36.43 21.63 -3.93
CA THR A 175 37.21 22.04 -2.75
C THR A 175 37.48 23.54 -2.67
N GLY A 176 37.32 24.28 -3.77
CA GLY A 176 37.64 25.70 -3.83
C GLY A 176 37.28 26.38 -5.15
N GLY A 177 37.71 27.63 -5.30
CA GLY A 177 37.38 28.53 -6.40
C GLY A 177 36.40 29.64 -5.99
N THR A 178 36.19 30.60 -6.88
CA THR A 178 35.31 31.75 -6.64
C THR A 178 33.85 31.30 -6.61
N GLN A 179 33.20 31.44 -5.46
CA GLN A 179 31.77 31.17 -5.30
C GLN A 179 30.94 32.34 -5.84
N GLN A 180 29.98 32.05 -6.73
CA GLN A 180 29.00 33.00 -7.23
C GLN A 180 27.71 32.93 -6.39
N PRO A 181 26.81 33.94 -6.48
CA PRO A 181 25.49 33.86 -5.87
C PRO A 181 24.82 32.54 -6.22
N SER A 182 24.54 31.75 -5.19
CA SER A 182 24.02 30.40 -5.34
C SER A 182 22.58 30.46 -5.84
N PRO A 183 22.19 29.67 -6.85
CA PRO A 183 20.80 29.64 -7.31
C PRO A 183 19.86 29.19 -6.20
N LEU A 184 20.36 28.30 -5.33
CA LEU A 184 19.65 27.72 -4.19
C LEU A 184 20.61 27.75 -2.99
N LYS A 185 20.40 28.69 -2.07
CA LYS A 185 21.29 28.86 -0.91
C LYS A 185 20.77 28.07 0.28
N ASP A 186 19.52 28.24 0.66
CA ASP A 186 18.92 27.57 1.81
C ASP A 186 17.55 27.04 1.38
N LEU A 187 17.30 25.75 1.58
CA LEU A 187 16.04 25.07 1.28
C LEU A 187 15.42 24.61 2.59
N ALA A 188 14.13 24.88 2.76
CA ALA A 188 13.32 24.42 3.87
C ALA A 188 12.27 23.42 3.37
N TYR A 189 12.08 22.36 4.14
CA TYR A 189 11.13 21.30 3.84
C TYR A 189 10.15 21.16 5.00
N ALA A 190 8.93 20.71 4.69
CA ALA A 190 7.97 20.24 5.67
C ALA A 190 8.55 19.13 6.55
N SER A 191 8.13 19.12 7.82
CA SER A 191 8.56 18.12 8.81
C SER A 191 8.14 16.71 8.37
N ASP A 192 8.95 15.70 8.69
CA ASP A 192 8.62 14.28 8.49
C ASP A 192 8.13 13.59 9.77
N ALA A 193 7.88 14.38 10.81
CA ALA A 193 7.23 13.91 12.02
C ALA A 193 5.72 13.95 11.83
N ALA A 194 5.06 12.79 11.93
CA ALA A 194 3.61 12.73 12.01
C ALA A 194 3.12 13.30 13.34
N ALA A 195 1.95 13.91 13.32
CA ALA A 195 1.25 14.41 14.50
C ALA A 195 -0.17 13.86 14.50
N LEU A 196 -0.67 13.47 15.68
CA LEU A 196 -2.04 12.99 15.85
C LEU A 196 -2.77 13.85 16.89
N GLU A 197 -3.93 14.38 16.53
CA GLU A 197 -4.83 15.09 17.45
C GLU A 197 -6.06 14.24 17.77
N GLN A 198 -6.26 13.89 19.04
CA GLN A 198 -7.45 13.15 19.45
C GLN A 198 -8.65 14.09 19.62
N LYS A 199 -9.77 13.73 19.00
CA LYS A 199 -11.09 14.29 19.29
C LYS A 199 -12.08 13.23 19.77
N THR A 200 -12.68 13.47 20.93
CA THR A 200 -13.70 12.60 21.53
C THR A 200 -15.10 13.14 21.27
N TYR A 201 -16.03 12.24 20.95
CA TYR A 201 -17.43 12.54 20.66
C TYR A 201 -18.33 11.91 21.73
N ALA A 202 -18.91 12.75 22.57
CA ALA A 202 -19.77 12.29 23.66
C ALA A 202 -21.01 11.55 23.14
N ASP A 203 -21.44 10.54 23.90
CA ASP A 203 -22.62 9.71 23.58
C ASP A 203 -22.55 9.02 22.21
N THR A 204 -21.33 8.74 21.73
CA THR A 204 -21.10 7.98 20.50
C THR A 204 -20.43 6.65 20.80
N THR A 205 -20.93 5.59 20.17
CA THR A 205 -20.30 4.28 20.25
C THR A 205 -19.55 3.99 18.96
N PHE A 206 -18.25 3.75 19.07
CA PHE A 206 -17.44 3.15 18.02
C PHE A 206 -17.02 1.77 18.47
N ILE A 207 -17.39 0.76 17.71
CA ILE A 207 -17.05 -0.64 17.97
C ILE A 207 -16.41 -1.24 16.74
N TRP A 208 -15.64 -2.30 16.93
CA TRP A 208 -14.80 -2.90 15.89
C TRP A 208 -15.48 -3.32 14.56
N ASN A 209 -16.81 -3.41 14.50
CA ASN A 209 -17.56 -3.73 13.25
C ASN A 209 -17.88 -2.48 12.41
N LEU A 210 -17.50 -1.30 12.89
CA LEU A 210 -17.48 -0.06 12.13
C LEU A 210 -16.57 -0.23 10.91
N ARG A 211 -16.98 0.39 9.79
CA ARG A 211 -16.23 0.43 8.54
C ARG A 211 -15.99 1.87 8.10
N VAL A 212 -14.83 2.11 7.50
CA VAL A 212 -14.40 3.39 6.97
C VAL A 212 -14.34 3.33 5.44
N PHE A 213 -14.94 4.30 4.76
CA PHE A 213 -14.83 4.48 3.30
C PHE A 213 -15.55 5.76 2.84
N ASP A 214 -15.06 6.35 1.74
CA ASP A 214 -15.75 7.38 0.98
C ASP A 214 -17.00 6.82 0.32
N SER A 215 -18.16 7.19 0.85
CA SER A 215 -19.45 6.65 0.44
C SER A 215 -20.23 7.55 -0.50
N ASP A 216 -19.84 8.82 -0.63
CA ASP A 216 -20.49 9.80 -1.49
C ASP A 216 -19.59 10.41 -2.58
N GLY A 217 -18.34 9.95 -2.66
CA GLY A 217 -17.37 10.29 -3.70
C GLY A 217 -16.75 11.68 -3.52
N ASP A 218 -16.80 12.24 -2.31
CA ASP A 218 -16.26 13.57 -2.02
C ASP A 218 -14.77 13.56 -1.61
N ASN A 219 -14.14 12.38 -1.63
CA ASN A 219 -12.79 12.08 -1.16
C ASN A 219 -12.58 12.36 0.33
N ARG A 220 -13.63 12.26 1.14
CA ARG A 220 -13.57 12.17 2.60
C ARG A 220 -14.24 10.88 3.01
N ASP A 221 -13.64 10.18 3.95
CA ASP A 221 -14.19 8.92 4.40
C ASP A 221 -15.38 9.13 5.36
N GLU A 222 -16.34 8.21 5.33
CA GLU A 222 -17.39 8.09 6.32
C GLU A 222 -17.20 6.89 7.24
N LEU A 223 -17.78 7.03 8.43
CA LEU A 223 -17.89 5.96 9.41
C LEU A 223 -19.24 5.28 9.28
N VAL A 224 -19.24 4.00 8.99
CA VAL A 224 -20.47 3.21 8.86
C VAL A 224 -20.46 2.06 9.84
N GLN A 225 -21.37 2.11 10.81
CA GLN A 225 -21.60 1.05 11.76
C GLN A 225 -22.86 0.28 11.38
N PRO A 226 -22.77 -1.00 11.00
CA PRO A 226 -23.95 -1.80 10.70
C PRO A 226 -24.73 -2.15 11.99
N SER A 227 -26.03 -2.43 11.84
CA SER A 227 -26.88 -2.87 12.96
C SER A 227 -26.34 -4.16 13.59
N ILE A 228 -26.46 -4.28 14.92
CA ILE A 228 -26.33 -5.55 15.64
C ILE A 228 -27.71 -5.88 16.17
N HIS A 229 -28.37 -6.88 15.56
CA HIS A 229 -29.71 -7.31 15.93
C HIS A 229 -29.72 -8.74 16.45
N THR A 230 -30.06 -8.91 17.71
CA THR A 230 -30.58 -10.17 18.24
C THR A 230 -31.99 -9.91 18.78
N SER A 231 -32.86 -10.91 18.73
CA SER A 231 -34.31 -10.72 18.84
C SER A 231 -34.77 -9.94 20.08
N ARG A 232 -35.81 -9.12 19.88
CA ARG A 232 -36.47 -8.21 20.84
C ARG A 232 -36.97 -8.85 22.14
N ALA A 233 -36.88 -10.17 22.25
CA ALA A 233 -37.14 -10.94 23.46
C ALA A 233 -36.05 -11.99 23.59
N VAL A 234 -35.05 -11.74 24.45
CA VAL A 234 -34.20 -12.81 24.96
C VAL A 234 -35.13 -13.81 25.66
N PRO A 235 -35.25 -15.07 25.20
CA PRO A 235 -36.04 -16.05 25.92
C PRO A 235 -35.47 -16.15 27.34
N THR A 236 -36.33 -16.17 28.37
CA THR A 236 -35.95 -16.25 29.79
C THR A 236 -35.05 -17.45 30.16
N ASN A 237 -34.81 -18.35 29.21
CA ASN A 237 -34.08 -19.60 29.35
C ASN A 237 -32.74 -19.59 28.57
N PHE A 238 -32.28 -18.44 28.05
CA PHE A 238 -30.93 -18.29 27.51
C PHE A 238 -29.89 -18.14 28.66
N PRO A 239 -28.69 -18.75 28.55
CA PRO A 239 -27.66 -18.63 29.56
C PRO A 239 -27.37 -17.18 29.95
N SER A 240 -27.33 -16.89 31.25
CA SER A 240 -27.23 -15.52 31.80
C SER A 240 -25.99 -14.74 31.31
N CYS A 241 -24.94 -15.45 30.92
CA CYS A 241 -23.70 -14.92 30.35
C CYS A 241 -23.82 -14.39 28.91
N LEU A 242 -24.79 -14.83 28.13
CA LEU A 242 -25.04 -14.32 26.77
C LEU A 242 -25.74 -12.95 26.81
N ASN A 243 -26.29 -12.57 27.97
CA ASN A 243 -26.81 -11.23 28.24
C ASN A 243 -25.73 -10.26 28.77
N SER A 244 -24.46 -10.68 28.86
CA SER A 244 -23.38 -9.81 29.34
C SER A 244 -22.83 -8.96 28.20
N GLU A 245 -22.63 -7.65 28.43
CA GLU A 245 -22.10 -6.62 27.49
C GLU A 245 -20.72 -6.92 26.85
N LEU A 246 -20.21 -8.14 27.00
CA LEU A 246 -18.82 -8.53 26.76
C LEU A 246 -18.63 -9.36 25.50
N GLY A 247 -19.68 -9.81 24.81
CA GLY A 247 -19.57 -10.61 23.58
C GLY A 247 -20.42 -10.12 22.41
N PHE A 248 -20.12 -10.66 21.22
CA PHE A 248 -20.90 -10.52 19.98
C PHE A 248 -22.41 -10.77 20.11
N ASN A 249 -22.81 -11.43 21.18
CA ASN A 249 -24.16 -11.90 21.43
C ASN A 249 -24.95 -10.96 22.35
N THR A 250 -24.47 -9.73 22.56
CA THR A 250 -25.18 -8.76 23.39
C THR A 250 -26.44 -8.28 22.68
N PHE A 251 -27.59 -8.57 23.29
CA PHE A 251 -28.93 -8.26 22.77
C PHE A 251 -29.32 -6.79 22.87
N ALA A 252 -28.35 -5.89 22.65
CA ALA A 252 -28.62 -4.47 22.53
C ALA A 252 -29.06 -4.18 21.09
N GLU A 253 -30.31 -3.72 20.92
CA GLU A 253 -30.77 -3.15 19.65
C GLU A 253 -29.89 -1.95 19.30
N ARG A 254 -28.98 -2.13 18.33
CA ARG A 254 -28.22 -1.03 17.73
C ARG A 254 -28.60 -0.93 16.27
N TYR A 255 -29.22 0.20 15.92
CA TYR A 255 -29.50 0.54 14.53
C TYR A 255 -28.21 0.88 13.79
N ALA A 256 -28.22 0.64 12.48
CA ALA A 256 -27.17 1.10 11.61
C ALA A 256 -27.02 2.62 11.74
N VAL A 257 -25.78 3.10 11.76
CA VAL A 257 -25.49 4.53 11.79
C VAL A 257 -24.37 4.84 10.80
N LYS A 258 -24.56 5.93 10.06
CA LYS A 258 -23.53 6.56 9.23
C LYS A 258 -23.14 7.88 9.89
N TYR A 259 -21.85 8.16 10.00
CA TYR A 259 -21.33 9.44 10.41
C TYR A 259 -20.38 10.00 9.34
N ALA A 260 -20.36 11.32 9.22
CA ALA A 260 -19.38 12.06 8.44
C ALA A 260 -18.77 13.15 9.31
N ILE A 261 -17.58 13.62 8.97
CA ILE A 261 -16.98 14.79 9.60
C ILE A 261 -17.36 16.06 8.83
N ASP A 262 -17.65 17.12 9.58
CA ASP A 262 -18.03 18.41 9.02
C ASP A 262 -16.91 19.03 8.15
N LYS A 263 -17.29 19.50 6.96
CA LYS A 263 -16.38 20.11 5.98
C LYS A 263 -15.85 21.48 6.38
N THR A 264 -16.46 22.14 7.37
CA THR A 264 -16.05 23.51 7.78
C THR A 264 -14.79 23.57 8.65
N GLY A 265 -14.08 22.45 8.84
CA GLY A 265 -12.89 22.35 9.69
C GLY A 265 -13.21 22.29 11.18
N SER A 266 -14.49 22.31 11.57
CA SER A 266 -14.91 22.17 12.97
C SER A 266 -14.66 20.76 13.52
N ARG A 267 -14.38 19.78 12.65
CA ARG A 267 -14.31 18.34 12.92
C ARG A 267 -15.54 17.81 13.65
N ALA A 268 -16.70 18.42 13.46
CA ALA A 268 -17.92 17.98 14.15
C ALA A 268 -18.41 16.66 13.54
N LEU A 269 -18.80 15.70 14.38
CA LEU A 269 -19.38 14.45 13.92
C LEU A 269 -20.85 14.65 13.55
N ILE A 270 -21.15 14.49 12.27
CA ILE A 270 -22.51 14.63 11.72
C ILE A 270 -23.09 13.23 11.54
N ARG A 271 -24.11 12.91 12.34
CA ARG A 271 -24.90 11.69 12.14
C ARG A 271 -25.78 11.84 10.89
N LYS A 272 -25.57 10.98 9.90
CA LYS A 272 -26.36 10.90 8.67
C LYS A 272 -27.50 9.88 8.83
N THR A 273 -28.60 10.10 8.12
CA THR A 273 -29.66 9.08 8.04
C THR A 273 -29.16 7.93 7.18
N PRO A 274 -29.13 6.68 7.66
CA PRO A 274 -28.77 5.53 6.84
C PRO A 274 -29.74 5.39 5.65
N ASN A 275 -29.26 4.81 4.54
CA ASN A 275 -30.14 4.51 3.42
C ASN A 275 -31.30 3.61 3.87
N SER A 276 -32.52 3.88 3.40
CA SER A 276 -33.74 3.15 3.79
C SER A 276 -33.64 1.62 3.67
N VAL A 277 -32.79 1.12 2.77
CA VAL A 277 -32.52 -0.31 2.59
C VAL A 277 -31.84 -0.93 3.81
N TRP A 278 -31.15 -0.15 4.64
CA TRP A 278 -30.54 -0.61 5.88
C TRP A 278 -31.59 -0.96 6.94
N ASN A 279 -32.78 -0.34 6.87
CA ASN A 279 -33.91 -0.75 7.71
C ASN A 279 -34.42 -2.17 7.36
N SER A 280 -34.04 -2.73 6.20
CA SER A 280 -34.32 -4.14 5.89
C SER A 280 -33.40 -5.11 6.64
N LEU A 281 -32.30 -4.64 7.24
CA LEU A 281 -31.53 -5.41 8.23
C LEU A 281 -32.30 -5.56 9.55
N ASP A 282 -33.31 -4.73 9.77
CA ASP A 282 -34.18 -4.75 10.95
C ASP A 282 -35.38 -5.70 10.72
N LEU A 283 -35.14 -6.93 10.27
CA LEU A 283 -36.22 -7.92 10.15
C LEU A 283 -36.72 -8.31 11.54
N PRO A 284 -38.03 -8.22 11.83
CA PRO A 284 -38.58 -8.75 13.07
C PRO A 284 -38.42 -10.28 13.06
N LEU A 285 -37.44 -10.78 13.81
CA LEU A 285 -37.24 -12.22 14.02
C LEU A 285 -38.36 -12.77 14.91
N SER A 286 -38.82 -13.99 14.60
CA SER A 286 -39.77 -14.70 15.45
C SER A 286 -39.13 -15.05 16.81
N THR A 287 -39.96 -15.28 17.82
CA THR A 287 -39.51 -15.72 19.15
C THR A 287 -38.69 -17.01 19.04
N GLY A 288 -37.46 -17.01 19.56
CA GLY A 288 -36.56 -18.18 19.51
C GLY A 288 -35.59 -18.19 18.31
N VAL A 289 -35.60 -17.16 17.48
CA VAL A 289 -34.62 -16.95 16.40
C VAL A 289 -33.74 -15.73 16.72
N GLY A 290 -32.43 -15.85 16.48
CA GLY A 290 -31.46 -14.77 16.57
C GLY A 290 -30.67 -14.63 15.27
N SER A 291 -30.14 -13.45 14.99
CA SER A 291 -29.21 -13.25 13.88
C SER A 291 -27.94 -12.54 14.36
N VAL A 292 -26.84 -12.72 13.66
CA VAL A 292 -25.63 -11.91 13.83
C VAL A 292 -25.26 -11.37 12.46
N LEU A 293 -25.06 -10.06 12.38
CA LEU A 293 -24.61 -9.36 11.18
C LEU A 293 -23.16 -8.91 11.39
N SER A 294 -22.28 -9.32 10.48
CA SER A 294 -20.88 -8.93 10.47
C SER A 294 -20.58 -8.23 9.15
N ALA A 295 -20.25 -6.94 9.18
CA ALA A 295 -19.63 -6.30 8.03
C ALA A 295 -18.32 -7.02 7.70
N LEU A 296 -18.12 -7.33 6.43
CA LEU A 296 -16.92 -8.01 5.95
C LEU A 296 -16.05 -7.03 5.19
N SER A 297 -16.60 -6.41 4.15
CA SER A 297 -15.88 -5.55 3.22
C SER A 297 -16.78 -4.45 2.71
N VAL A 298 -16.17 -3.36 2.26
CA VAL A 298 -16.82 -2.35 1.44
C VAL A 298 -16.20 -2.42 0.06
N LEU A 299 -17.05 -2.52 -0.97
CA LEU A 299 -16.62 -2.46 -2.36
C LEU A 299 -16.80 -1.01 -2.84
N PRO A 300 -15.84 -0.46 -3.59
CA PRO A 300 -15.93 0.89 -4.11
C PRO A 300 -17.11 1.05 -5.07
N ALA A 301 -17.42 2.30 -5.43
CA ALA A 301 -18.38 2.58 -6.48
C ALA A 301 -17.84 2.08 -7.83
N LEU A 302 -18.62 1.25 -8.51
CA LEU A 302 -18.24 0.65 -9.78
C LEU A 302 -19.31 0.93 -10.84
N PRO A 303 -18.92 1.15 -12.11
CA PRO A 303 -19.82 1.00 -13.23
C PRO A 303 -20.42 -0.42 -13.22
N PRO A 304 -21.73 -0.61 -13.46
CA PRO A 304 -22.74 0.39 -13.82
C PRO A 304 -23.55 0.98 -12.64
N LEU A 305 -23.16 0.71 -11.38
CA LEU A 305 -23.97 1.10 -10.20
C LEU A 305 -23.66 2.48 -9.65
N ASP A 306 -22.48 3.04 -9.93
CA ASP A 306 -22.03 4.35 -9.45
C ASP A 306 -22.24 4.54 -7.93
N GLN A 307 -22.19 3.46 -7.14
CA GLN A 307 -22.30 3.49 -5.67
C GLN A 307 -21.48 2.39 -5.00
N ALA A 308 -20.91 2.70 -3.85
CA ALA A 308 -20.21 1.73 -2.99
C ALA A 308 -21.18 0.70 -2.39
N LEU A 309 -20.67 -0.49 -2.06
CA LEU A 309 -21.45 -1.60 -1.50
C LEU A 309 -20.85 -2.12 -0.21
N LEU A 310 -21.67 -2.17 0.85
CA LEU A 310 -21.32 -2.89 2.07
C LEU A 310 -21.69 -4.37 1.92
N VAL A 311 -20.71 -5.24 2.13
CA VAL A 311 -20.89 -6.69 2.20
C VAL A 311 -21.05 -7.12 3.66
N VAL A 312 -22.19 -7.73 3.99
CA VAL A 312 -22.52 -8.17 5.35
C VAL A 312 -22.79 -9.66 5.37
N LYS A 313 -22.17 -10.37 6.30
CA LYS A 313 -22.48 -11.76 6.61
C LYS A 313 -23.55 -11.82 7.69
N GLN A 314 -24.67 -12.44 7.37
CA GLN A 314 -25.72 -12.80 8.31
C GLN A 314 -25.59 -14.26 8.70
N VAL A 315 -25.61 -14.55 10.01
CA VAL A 315 -25.72 -15.91 10.55
C VAL A 315 -27.00 -15.97 11.37
N ILE A 316 -27.90 -16.89 11.03
CA ILE A 316 -29.15 -17.10 11.75
C ILE A 316 -28.99 -18.29 12.71
N PHE A 317 -29.47 -18.11 13.93
CA PHE A 317 -29.52 -19.13 14.97
C PHE A 317 -30.98 -19.42 15.29
N GLU A 318 -31.37 -20.67 15.20
CA GLU A 318 -32.74 -21.12 15.50
C GLU A 318 -32.70 -22.05 16.70
N ARG A 319 -33.68 -21.91 17.59
CA ARG A 319 -33.86 -22.83 18.71
C ARG A 319 -34.65 -24.05 18.24
N ASP A 320 -34.07 -25.23 18.43
CA ASP A 320 -34.73 -26.52 18.24
C ASP A 320 -34.73 -27.28 19.57
N GLY A 321 -35.82 -27.16 20.33
CA GLY A 321 -35.93 -27.68 21.70
C GLY A 321 -34.92 -27.04 22.67
N ASP A 322 -34.00 -27.84 23.21
CA ASP A 322 -32.90 -27.39 24.08
C ASP A 322 -31.59 -27.10 23.31
N SER A 323 -31.59 -27.28 21.98
CA SER A 323 -30.41 -27.03 21.13
C SER A 323 -30.55 -25.73 20.34
N VAL A 324 -29.41 -25.11 20.02
CA VAL A 324 -29.31 -23.97 19.10
C VAL A 324 -28.68 -24.46 17.80
N VAL A 325 -29.44 -24.38 16.71
CA VAL A 325 -28.99 -24.74 15.37
C VAL A 325 -28.47 -23.49 14.67
N ARG A 326 -27.27 -23.58 14.08
CA ARG A 326 -26.67 -22.53 13.24
C ARG A 326 -27.06 -22.79 11.79
N ASN A 327 -27.84 -21.88 11.20
CA ASN A 327 -28.16 -21.93 9.78
C ASN A 327 -26.91 -21.59 8.93
N PRO A 328 -26.83 -22.06 7.68
CA PRO A 328 -25.81 -21.61 6.75
C PRO A 328 -25.77 -20.08 6.67
N PRO A 329 -24.57 -19.47 6.65
CA PRO A 329 -24.46 -18.02 6.54
C PRO A 329 -25.07 -17.52 5.24
N LYS A 330 -25.60 -16.29 5.29
CA LYS A 330 -26.11 -15.56 4.15
C LYS A 330 -25.30 -14.29 3.97
N MET A 331 -24.68 -14.14 2.82
CA MET A 331 -23.98 -12.91 2.42
C MET A 331 -25.02 -11.95 1.84
N LEU A 332 -25.00 -10.70 2.30
CA LEU A 332 -25.91 -9.63 1.93
C LEU A 332 -25.10 -8.47 1.37
N PHE A 333 -25.58 -7.83 0.32
CA PHE A 333 -24.93 -6.68 -0.31
C PHE A 333 -25.85 -5.47 -0.23
N PHE A 334 -25.33 -4.35 0.27
CA PHE A 334 -26.09 -3.12 0.49
C PHE A 334 -25.42 -1.95 -0.21
N GLY A 335 -26.15 -1.26 -1.08
CA GLY A 335 -25.72 0.06 -1.56
C GLY A 335 -25.62 1.05 -0.38
N VAL A 336 -24.52 1.80 -0.33
CA VAL A 336 -24.27 2.75 0.77
C VAL A 336 -24.45 4.23 0.35
N GLY A 337 -24.60 4.49 -0.95
CA GLY A 337 -24.93 5.81 -1.46
C GLY A 337 -26.39 6.21 -1.21
N ASP A 338 -26.72 7.46 -1.53
CA ASP A 338 -28.07 8.04 -1.37
C ASP A 338 -29.08 7.53 -2.43
N GLY A 339 -28.66 6.65 -3.35
CA GLY A 339 -29.47 6.08 -4.43
C GLY A 339 -30.32 4.86 -4.04
N THR A 340 -30.99 4.25 -5.04
CA THR A 340 -31.76 3.01 -4.85
C THR A 340 -30.82 1.83 -4.63
N ALA A 341 -30.54 1.49 -3.37
CA ALA A 341 -29.74 0.33 -3.02
C ALA A 341 -30.46 -0.98 -3.43
N LYS A 342 -29.79 -1.86 -4.16
CA LYS A 342 -30.27 -3.22 -4.45
C LYS A 342 -29.75 -4.15 -3.36
N ILE A 343 -30.64 -4.99 -2.82
CA ILE A 343 -30.26 -6.11 -1.95
C ILE A 343 -30.12 -7.34 -2.84
N SER A 344 -28.93 -7.93 -2.85
CA SER A 344 -28.73 -9.29 -3.30
C SER A 344 -28.28 -10.15 -2.13
N SER A 345 -28.41 -11.46 -2.28
CA SER A 345 -27.90 -12.37 -1.26
C SER A 345 -27.43 -13.70 -1.80
N LEU A 346 -26.38 -14.23 -1.18
CA LEU A 346 -25.83 -15.55 -1.46
C LEU A 346 -25.87 -16.40 -0.19
N THR A 347 -26.50 -17.56 -0.25
CA THR A 347 -26.60 -18.49 0.88
C THR A 347 -25.51 -19.56 0.80
N GLY A 348 -24.89 -19.89 1.93
CA GLY A 348 -23.94 -21.00 2.06
C GLY A 348 -22.47 -20.60 1.88
N ALA A 349 -22.17 -19.35 1.56
CA ALA A 349 -20.80 -18.82 1.51
C ALA A 349 -20.33 -18.39 2.90
N GLU A 350 -19.24 -18.97 3.40
CA GLU A 350 -18.65 -18.59 4.69
C GLU A 350 -17.70 -17.39 4.55
N ARG A 351 -17.10 -17.20 3.37
CA ARG A 351 -16.19 -16.12 2.98
C ARG A 351 -16.40 -15.79 1.51
N MET A 352 -16.03 -14.57 1.11
CA MET A 352 -15.99 -14.12 -0.28
C MET A 352 -14.74 -13.29 -0.49
N PHE A 353 -14.13 -13.44 -1.65
CA PHE A 353 -13.03 -12.61 -2.11
C PHE A 353 -13.51 -11.78 -3.30
N PHE A 354 -13.07 -10.53 -3.37
CA PHE A 354 -13.51 -9.56 -4.36
C PHE A 354 -12.29 -9.00 -5.09
N GLY A 355 -12.38 -8.90 -6.41
CA GLY A 355 -11.30 -8.44 -7.27
C GLY A 355 -11.79 -8.29 -8.71
N ASN A 356 -10.90 -7.82 -9.57
CA ASN A 356 -11.08 -7.87 -11.01
C ASN A 356 -10.31 -9.08 -11.52
N PHE A 357 -11.02 -10.10 -12.00
CA PHE A 357 -10.44 -11.38 -12.39
C PHE A 357 -10.48 -11.64 -13.90
N ASP A 358 -11.04 -10.73 -14.70
CA ASP A 358 -11.16 -10.88 -16.16
C ASP A 358 -10.80 -9.61 -16.96
N SER A 359 -10.14 -8.64 -16.31
CA SER A 359 -9.66 -7.37 -16.90
C SER A 359 -10.76 -6.44 -17.38
N ASP A 360 -11.98 -6.55 -16.87
CA ASP A 360 -13.03 -5.58 -17.13
C ASP A 360 -13.22 -4.59 -15.95
N PRO A 361 -14.02 -3.52 -16.07
CA PRO A 361 -14.20 -2.56 -14.99
C PRO A 361 -15.07 -3.04 -13.82
N GLU A 362 -15.69 -4.21 -13.93
CA GLU A 362 -16.58 -4.80 -12.94
C GLU A 362 -15.75 -5.44 -11.80
N ILE A 363 -16.41 -5.74 -10.68
CA ILE A 363 -15.78 -6.54 -9.61
C ILE A 363 -16.53 -7.85 -9.57
N GLU A 364 -15.76 -8.94 -9.61
CA GLU A 364 -16.28 -10.27 -9.44
C GLU A 364 -15.97 -10.78 -8.05
N ALA A 365 -16.69 -11.81 -7.67
CA ALA A 365 -16.55 -12.47 -6.39
C ALA A 365 -16.22 -13.94 -6.56
N VAL A 366 -15.24 -14.39 -5.79
CA VAL A 366 -14.91 -15.79 -5.58
C VAL A 366 -15.48 -16.21 -4.23
N ALA A 367 -16.43 -17.14 -4.23
CA ALA A 367 -17.08 -17.63 -3.02
C ALA A 367 -16.91 -19.15 -2.88
N PRO A 368 -16.11 -19.64 -1.91
CA PRO A 368 -16.15 -21.04 -1.53
C PRO A 368 -17.49 -21.36 -0.86
N LEU A 369 -18.23 -22.29 -1.45
CA LEU A 369 -19.43 -22.90 -0.90
C LEU A 369 -19.07 -24.21 -0.18
N GLY A 370 -19.91 -24.63 0.77
CA GLY A 370 -19.77 -25.95 1.41
C GLY A 370 -19.73 -27.08 0.37
N ASN A 371 -18.99 -28.16 0.68
CA ASN A 371 -18.74 -29.32 -0.20
C ASN A 371 -17.82 -29.06 -1.41
N TYR A 372 -16.69 -28.36 -1.21
CA TYR A 372 -15.60 -28.19 -2.19
C TYR A 372 -15.93 -27.40 -3.46
N ASN A 373 -17.12 -26.80 -3.54
CA ASN A 373 -17.54 -26.02 -4.70
C ASN A 373 -17.14 -24.55 -4.51
N THR A 374 -16.40 -23.98 -5.45
CA THR A 374 -16.17 -22.53 -5.54
C THR A 374 -17.04 -21.94 -6.65
N VAL A 375 -17.69 -20.81 -6.38
CA VAL A 375 -18.50 -20.10 -7.37
C VAL A 375 -17.82 -18.77 -7.72
N PHE A 376 -17.66 -18.54 -9.01
CA PHE A 376 -17.30 -17.25 -9.58
C PHE A 376 -18.57 -16.50 -9.97
N MET A 377 -18.69 -15.26 -9.53
CA MET A 377 -19.88 -14.45 -9.73
C MET A 377 -19.48 -13.06 -10.16
N ASP A 378 -19.98 -12.66 -11.32
CA ASP A 378 -20.15 -11.26 -11.63
C ASP A 378 -21.28 -10.70 -10.72
N ILE A 379 -20.96 -9.62 -10.02
CA ILE A 379 -21.85 -9.00 -9.04
C ILE A 379 -22.91 -8.14 -9.77
N PHE A 380 -22.65 -7.62 -10.99
CA PHE A 380 -23.55 -6.72 -11.72
C PHE A 380 -23.37 -6.72 -13.24
N PRO A 381 -24.45 -6.59 -14.05
CA PRO A 381 -25.82 -6.20 -13.70
C PRO A 381 -26.79 -7.37 -13.44
N SER A 382 -26.34 -8.61 -13.66
CA SER A 382 -27.11 -9.82 -13.38
C SER A 382 -26.19 -10.86 -12.79
N TRP A 383 -26.46 -11.29 -11.56
CA TRP A 383 -25.78 -12.40 -10.87
C TRP A 383 -25.72 -13.63 -11.78
N LYS A 384 -24.67 -13.72 -12.58
CA LYS A 384 -24.37 -14.89 -13.37
C LYS A 384 -23.35 -15.65 -12.55
N SER A 385 -23.80 -16.78 -12.00
CA SER A 385 -22.88 -17.87 -11.67
C SER A 385 -22.21 -18.23 -12.99
N LEU A 386 -21.01 -17.72 -13.19
CA LEU A 386 -20.28 -17.90 -14.45
C LEU A 386 -19.79 -19.35 -14.54
N GLU A 387 -19.31 -19.95 -13.45
CA GLU A 387 -18.90 -21.36 -13.39
C GLU A 387 -18.75 -21.89 -11.95
N ARG A 388 -18.77 -23.24 -11.79
CA ARG A 388 -18.44 -23.95 -10.54
C ARG A 388 -17.13 -24.69 -10.70
N TYR A 389 -16.24 -24.55 -9.71
CA TYR A 389 -14.92 -25.18 -9.69
C TYR A 389 -14.75 -26.06 -8.45
N ASP A 390 -14.26 -27.30 -8.64
CA ASP A 390 -13.83 -28.18 -7.55
C ASP A 390 -12.38 -27.81 -7.17
N LEU A 391 -12.21 -27.23 -5.98
CA LEU A 391 -10.90 -27.11 -5.34
C LEU A 391 -10.62 -28.42 -4.58
N GLN A 392 -9.38 -28.90 -4.58
CA GLN A 392 -9.05 -30.25 -4.06
C GLN A 392 -9.26 -30.34 -2.52
N PRO A 393 -9.42 -31.56 -1.95
CA PRO A 393 -9.79 -31.74 -0.54
C PRO A 393 -8.81 -31.20 0.51
N ASP A 394 -7.55 -30.96 0.15
CA ASP A 394 -6.51 -30.34 0.98
C ASP A 394 -6.58 -28.80 0.96
N GLU A 395 -7.31 -28.22 0.02
CA GLU A 395 -7.55 -26.79 -0.14
C GLU A 395 -8.76 -26.37 0.70
N HIS A 396 -8.60 -26.49 2.03
CA HIS A 396 -9.67 -26.30 2.98
C HIS A 396 -10.23 -24.86 2.92
N PRO A 397 -11.56 -24.64 2.82
CA PRO A 397 -12.18 -23.29 2.78
C PRO A 397 -12.15 -22.51 4.12
N GLN A 398 -11.40 -23.00 5.11
CA GLN A 398 -11.08 -22.22 6.32
C GLN A 398 -9.81 -21.36 6.15
N SER A 399 -9.13 -21.51 5.01
CA SER A 399 -7.96 -20.74 4.57
C SER A 399 -8.25 -19.23 4.54
N ALA A 400 -7.37 -18.44 5.18
CA ALA A 400 -7.32 -17.01 4.92
C ALA A 400 -6.88 -16.81 3.45
N GLY A 401 -7.41 -15.79 2.79
CA GLY A 401 -7.00 -15.50 1.42
C GLY A 401 -6.98 -14.02 1.15
N GLN A 402 -6.16 -13.62 0.18
CA GLN A 402 -6.03 -12.24 -0.26
C GLN A 402 -6.07 -12.17 -1.78
N ILE A 403 -6.48 -11.02 -2.27
CA ILE A 403 -6.57 -10.73 -3.70
C ILE A 403 -5.52 -9.70 -4.06
N THR A 404 -4.68 -10.00 -5.05
CA THR A 404 -3.71 -9.03 -5.58
C THR A 404 -3.27 -9.43 -6.97
N ASP A 405 -3.01 -8.43 -7.81
CA ASP A 405 -2.27 -8.59 -9.05
C ASP A 405 -0.78 -8.79 -8.71
N ILE A 406 -0.33 -10.04 -8.72
CA ILE A 406 1.05 -10.46 -8.41
C ILE A 406 1.93 -10.35 -9.65
N ASP A 407 1.37 -10.68 -10.82
CA ASP A 407 2.15 -10.81 -12.04
C ASP A 407 2.14 -9.55 -12.94
N GLY A 408 1.40 -8.53 -12.52
CA GLY A 408 1.36 -7.19 -13.08
C GLY A 408 0.58 -7.10 -14.39
N ASP A 409 -0.26 -8.09 -14.70
CA ASP A 409 -1.03 -8.13 -15.94
C ASP A 409 -2.36 -7.34 -15.87
N GLY A 410 -2.72 -6.85 -14.68
CA GLY A 410 -3.94 -6.09 -14.40
C GLY A 410 -5.13 -6.96 -13.96
N VAL A 411 -4.97 -8.28 -13.92
CA VAL A 411 -5.90 -9.25 -13.34
C VAL A 411 -5.48 -9.52 -11.90
N SER A 412 -6.46 -9.82 -11.05
CA SER A 412 -6.20 -10.17 -9.66
C SER A 412 -6.03 -11.66 -9.47
N GLU A 413 -5.00 -12.08 -8.74
CA GLU A 413 -4.85 -13.46 -8.28
C GLU A 413 -5.43 -13.65 -6.88
N VAL A 414 -5.88 -14.88 -6.59
CA VAL A 414 -6.26 -15.31 -5.25
C VAL A 414 -5.09 -16.02 -4.60
N ILE A 415 -4.56 -15.46 -3.52
CA ILE A 415 -3.61 -16.14 -2.64
C ILE A 415 -4.40 -16.83 -1.54
N LEU A 416 -4.33 -18.15 -1.44
CA LEU A 416 -4.97 -18.94 -0.37
C LEU A 416 -3.94 -19.51 0.59
N THR A 417 -4.16 -19.42 1.89
CA THR A 417 -3.29 -20.03 2.93
C THR A 417 -3.74 -21.45 3.27
N LEU A 418 -2.90 -22.45 3.03
CA LEU A 418 -3.24 -23.87 3.26
C LEU A 418 -2.84 -24.32 4.68
N SER A 419 -3.53 -25.32 5.24
CA SER A 419 -3.26 -25.81 6.60
C SER A 419 -2.02 -26.71 6.69
N GLU A 420 -1.19 -26.41 7.71
CA GLU A 420 0.02 -27.01 8.31
C GLU A 420 0.91 -28.06 7.61
N ASP A 421 0.51 -28.83 6.59
CA ASP A 421 1.34 -29.92 6.07
C ASP A 421 1.87 -29.65 4.64
N SER A 422 3.10 -29.11 4.60
CA SER A 422 4.03 -29.02 3.45
C SER A 422 3.88 -27.89 2.42
N TYR A 423 2.71 -27.23 2.30
CA TYR A 423 2.54 -26.05 1.44
C TYR A 423 1.66 -25.04 2.20
N TRP A 424 2.15 -23.86 2.59
CA TRP A 424 1.36 -22.90 3.41
C TRP A 424 0.55 -21.89 2.61
N TRP A 425 0.79 -21.76 1.31
CA TRP A 425 -0.02 -20.93 0.43
C TRP A 425 -0.02 -21.47 -1.00
N THR A 426 -1.06 -21.12 -1.75
CA THR A 426 -1.19 -21.35 -3.19
C THR A 426 -1.71 -20.10 -3.86
N VAL A 427 -1.29 -19.85 -5.10
CA VAL A 427 -1.82 -18.80 -5.97
C VAL A 427 -2.74 -19.46 -6.97
N LEU A 428 -3.99 -19.01 -6.96
CA LEU A 428 -4.97 -19.31 -7.99
C LEU A 428 -5.07 -18.10 -8.90
N ASP A 429 -4.85 -18.36 -10.17
CA ASP A 429 -4.89 -17.38 -11.25
C ASP A 429 -6.09 -17.71 -12.13
N LEU A 430 -6.89 -16.71 -12.49
CA LEU A 430 -8.07 -16.91 -13.34
C LEU A 430 -7.72 -16.50 -14.76
N ARG A 431 -7.75 -17.46 -15.70
CA ARG A 431 -7.52 -17.20 -17.12
C ARG A 431 -8.64 -17.80 -17.94
N ASP A 432 -9.22 -17.01 -18.84
CA ASP A 432 -10.32 -17.45 -19.70
C ASP A 432 -11.48 -18.12 -18.93
N GLY A 433 -11.77 -17.61 -17.73
CA GLY A 433 -12.79 -18.14 -16.83
C GLY A 433 -12.38 -19.33 -15.97
N GLN A 434 -11.20 -19.94 -16.20
CA GLN A 434 -10.72 -21.13 -15.48
C GLN A 434 -9.64 -20.81 -14.45
N PHE A 435 -9.72 -21.41 -13.26
CA PHE A 435 -8.65 -21.33 -12.27
C PHE A 435 -7.48 -22.23 -12.65
N PHE A 436 -6.33 -21.62 -12.83
CA PHE A 436 -5.05 -22.30 -12.97
C PHE A 436 -4.30 -22.20 -11.66
N ARG A 437 -3.87 -23.35 -11.17
CA ARG A 437 -2.84 -23.39 -10.14
C ARG A 437 -1.56 -22.87 -10.77
N ASN A 438 -1.08 -21.72 -10.33
CA ASN A 438 0.20 -21.25 -10.78
C ASN A 438 1.31 -21.98 -10.00
N ASP A 439 1.56 -23.23 -10.39
CA ASP A 439 2.72 -24.00 -9.93
C ASP A 439 4.02 -23.51 -10.57
N SER A 440 3.92 -22.66 -11.62
CA SER A 440 5.02 -21.94 -12.25
C SER A 440 5.55 -20.88 -11.29
N ARG A 441 6.49 -21.40 -10.49
CA ARG A 441 7.20 -20.73 -9.41
C ARG A 441 7.73 -19.38 -9.86
N PRO A 442 7.49 -18.31 -9.10
CA PRO A 442 8.40 -17.17 -9.07
C PRO A 442 9.86 -17.61 -9.15
N GLY A 443 10.63 -17.07 -10.09
CA GLY A 443 12.08 -17.25 -10.11
C GLY A 443 12.73 -16.45 -8.99
N GLY A 444 12.69 -16.97 -7.78
CA GLY A 444 13.21 -16.39 -6.54
C GLY A 444 13.06 -17.43 -5.43
N GLU A 445 13.67 -17.25 -4.25
CA GLU A 445 13.49 -18.23 -3.18
C GLU A 445 12.01 -18.50 -2.90
N ASP A 446 11.71 -19.78 -2.68
CA ASP A 446 10.37 -20.26 -2.48
C ASP A 446 9.79 -19.63 -1.19
N PHE A 447 8.69 -18.88 -1.28
CA PHE A 447 7.98 -18.44 -0.06
C PHE A 447 7.49 -19.64 0.79
N ARG A 448 7.52 -20.88 0.27
CA ARG A 448 7.30 -22.13 1.02
C ARG A 448 8.56 -22.66 1.72
N ASN A 449 9.75 -22.18 1.36
CA ASN A 449 11.00 -22.43 2.07
C ASN A 449 11.33 -21.34 3.08
N MET A 450 10.39 -20.42 3.34
CA MET A 450 10.51 -19.50 4.45
C MET A 450 10.68 -20.28 5.75
N GLU A 451 11.89 -20.24 6.29
CA GLU A 451 12.11 -20.57 7.70
C GLU A 451 11.17 -19.72 8.59
N GLU A 452 10.84 -18.49 8.16
CA GLU A 452 10.08 -17.48 8.89
C GLU A 452 8.62 -17.39 8.40
N ARG A 453 7.64 -17.88 9.17
CA ARG A 453 6.26 -18.00 8.68
C ARG A 453 5.36 -16.84 9.15
N PRO A 454 4.43 -16.33 8.31
CA PRO A 454 3.38 -15.44 8.76
C PRO A 454 2.37 -16.20 9.64
N TYR A 455 1.59 -15.46 10.42
CA TYR A 455 0.55 -16.05 11.24
C TYR A 455 -0.68 -16.48 10.42
N TYR A 456 -1.18 -17.70 10.66
CA TYR A 456 -2.17 -18.41 9.83
C TYR A 456 -3.43 -17.60 9.48
N TYR A 457 -3.92 -16.73 10.39
CA TYR A 457 -5.18 -16.03 10.21
C TYR A 457 -5.09 -14.68 9.48
N ARG A 458 -3.88 -14.11 9.32
CA ARG A 458 -3.65 -12.80 8.68
C ARG A 458 -2.28 -12.77 8.01
N PRO A 459 -2.17 -13.28 6.77
CA PRO A 459 -0.87 -13.64 6.20
C PRO A 459 -0.01 -12.44 5.81
N PHE A 460 -0.59 -11.36 5.28
CA PHE A 460 0.12 -10.13 4.88
C PHE A 460 -0.83 -8.95 4.68
N ALA A 461 -0.26 -7.75 4.61
CA ALA A 461 -0.87 -6.55 4.06
C ALA A 461 -0.14 -6.18 2.76
N LYS A 462 -0.83 -5.44 1.89
CA LYS A 462 -0.31 -4.97 0.62
C LYS A 462 -0.02 -3.49 0.74
N ALA A 463 1.18 -3.04 0.38
CA ALA A 463 1.62 -1.67 0.61
C ALA A 463 2.78 -1.29 -0.30
N ASP A 464 2.81 -0.07 -0.83
CA ASP A 464 3.99 0.49 -1.48
C ASP A 464 4.94 1.08 -0.44
N VAL A 465 5.61 0.20 0.30
CA VAL A 465 6.52 0.63 1.37
C VAL A 465 7.83 1.18 0.84
N ASN A 466 8.12 1.03 -0.46
CA ASN A 466 9.38 1.43 -1.07
C ASN A 466 9.27 2.61 -2.07
N GLY A 467 8.04 3.07 -2.34
CA GLY A 467 7.74 4.27 -3.14
C GLY A 467 7.92 4.05 -4.64
N ASP A 468 7.77 2.81 -5.12
CA ASP A 468 7.93 2.46 -6.54
C ASP A 468 6.61 2.28 -7.30
N ALA A 469 5.50 2.62 -6.64
CA ALA A 469 4.13 2.46 -7.08
C ALA A 469 3.75 1.00 -7.36
N LYS A 470 4.39 0.05 -6.69
CA LYS A 470 3.99 -1.37 -6.68
C LYS A 470 3.66 -1.81 -5.26
N LEU A 471 2.60 -2.60 -5.15
CA LEU A 471 2.19 -3.16 -3.86
C LEU A 471 3.14 -4.28 -3.47
N ASP A 472 3.91 -4.07 -2.41
CA ASP A 472 4.73 -5.05 -1.73
C ASP A 472 3.89 -5.87 -0.74
N LEU A 473 4.42 -7.00 -0.28
CA LEU A 473 3.80 -7.78 0.81
C LEU A 473 4.54 -7.50 2.12
N VAL A 474 3.79 -7.11 3.14
CA VAL A 474 4.31 -6.83 4.49
C VAL A 474 3.60 -7.68 5.52
N TYR A 475 4.33 -8.30 6.43
CA TYR A 475 3.74 -9.14 7.47
C TYR A 475 4.62 -9.27 8.70
N VAL A 476 3.96 -9.63 9.80
CA VAL A 476 4.67 -10.07 11.01
C VAL A 476 5.03 -11.54 10.84
N ALA A 477 6.33 -11.80 10.71
CA ALA A 477 6.89 -13.14 10.65
C ALA A 477 7.27 -13.63 12.06
N ARG A 478 7.30 -14.96 12.23
CA ARG A 478 7.80 -15.61 13.44
C ARG A 478 8.88 -16.63 13.10
N PHE A 479 10.05 -16.48 13.72
CA PHE A 479 11.14 -17.45 13.68
C PHE A 479 11.77 -17.62 15.06
N ASP A 480 12.00 -18.85 15.51
CA ASP A 480 12.62 -19.17 16.81
C ASP A 480 12.07 -18.35 18.00
N HIS A 481 10.75 -18.18 18.05
CA HIS A 481 10.03 -17.34 19.03
C HIS A 481 10.29 -15.82 19.00
N ALA A 482 11.15 -15.32 18.13
CA ALA A 482 11.29 -13.90 17.80
C ALA A 482 10.26 -13.47 16.75
N ARG A 483 9.85 -12.19 16.82
CA ARG A 483 8.92 -11.58 15.88
C ARG A 483 9.59 -10.42 15.16
N HIS A 484 9.27 -10.25 13.89
CA HIS A 484 9.80 -9.17 13.07
C HIS A 484 8.83 -8.84 11.94
N LEU A 485 8.99 -7.66 11.38
CA LEU A 485 8.30 -7.25 10.16
C LEU A 485 9.19 -7.63 8.97
N ALA A 486 8.63 -8.47 8.11
CA ALA A 486 9.24 -8.92 6.87
C ALA A 486 8.52 -8.26 5.69
N VAL A 487 9.29 -7.90 4.67
CA VAL A 487 8.80 -7.28 3.44
C VAL A 487 9.28 -8.10 2.24
N ALA A 488 8.35 -8.46 1.36
CA ALA A 488 8.64 -9.00 0.05
C ALA A 488 8.36 -7.92 -0.99
N LEU A 489 9.42 -7.39 -1.58
CA LEU A 489 9.33 -6.30 -2.55
C LEU A 489 8.81 -6.79 -3.90
N SER A 490 7.80 -6.14 -4.45
CA SER A 490 7.24 -6.44 -5.76
C SER A 490 8.25 -6.08 -6.85
N THR A 491 8.44 -7.00 -7.78
CA THR A 491 9.18 -6.75 -9.01
C THR A 491 8.27 -6.31 -10.14
N GLY A 492 6.96 -6.16 -9.90
CA GLY A 492 5.93 -5.88 -10.91
C GLY A 492 5.62 -7.06 -11.84
N LYS A 493 6.07 -8.25 -11.46
CA LYS A 493 5.72 -9.56 -12.04
C LYS A 493 5.80 -10.69 -11.00
N ASN A 494 6.48 -10.41 -9.91
CA ASN A 494 6.62 -11.29 -8.78
C ASN A 494 7.10 -10.53 -7.55
N PHE A 495 7.63 -11.23 -6.57
CA PHE A 495 8.28 -10.65 -5.41
C PHE A 495 9.72 -11.15 -5.26
N LEU A 496 10.57 -10.30 -4.71
CA LEU A 496 11.87 -10.71 -4.20
C LEU A 496 11.72 -11.57 -2.93
N PRO A 497 12.75 -12.37 -2.57
CA PRO A 497 12.79 -13.04 -1.28
C PRO A 497 12.53 -12.05 -0.14
N PRO A 498 11.70 -12.40 0.86
CA PRO A 498 11.39 -11.51 1.96
C PRO A 498 12.62 -11.10 2.76
N ILE A 499 12.65 -9.84 3.19
CA ILE A 499 13.73 -9.26 3.98
C ILE A 499 13.15 -8.77 5.29
N LYS A 500 13.83 -9.09 6.40
CA LYS A 500 13.54 -8.50 7.71
C LYS A 500 13.91 -7.01 7.70
N TRP A 501 12.91 -6.15 7.90
CA TRP A 501 13.11 -4.69 7.99
C TRP A 501 13.27 -4.21 9.43
N ILE A 502 12.53 -4.79 10.39
CA ILE A 502 12.66 -4.48 11.82
C ILE A 502 12.26 -5.67 12.69
N GLY A 503 12.99 -5.89 13.79
CA GLY A 503 12.74 -6.99 14.74
C GLY A 503 12.38 -6.56 16.16
N HIS A 504 11.93 -7.53 16.94
CA HIS A 504 11.62 -7.39 18.37
C HIS A 504 12.77 -6.84 19.22
N GLU A 505 14.01 -7.01 18.79
CA GLU A 505 15.18 -6.46 19.46
C GLU A 505 15.29 -4.92 19.31
N GLN A 506 14.60 -4.33 18.33
CA GLN A 506 14.56 -2.89 18.08
C GLN A 506 13.31 -2.23 18.68
N THR A 507 12.26 -2.99 19.00
CA THR A 507 11.00 -2.43 19.53
C THR A 507 10.23 -3.39 20.44
N SER A 508 9.61 -2.82 21.48
CA SER A 508 8.73 -3.58 22.37
C SER A 508 7.38 -3.93 21.72
N SER A 509 7.01 -3.19 20.67
CA SER A 509 5.74 -3.35 19.94
C SER A 509 5.60 -4.70 19.25
N LEU A 510 6.71 -5.42 19.04
CA LEU A 510 6.73 -6.79 18.52
C LEU A 510 6.98 -7.84 19.62
N ASN A 511 7.31 -7.42 20.85
CA ASN A 511 7.57 -8.29 21.99
C ASN A 511 6.30 -8.60 22.79
N ARG A 512 5.70 -9.78 22.56
CA ARG A 512 4.70 -10.33 23.50
C ARG A 512 4.87 -11.82 23.75
N SER A 513 4.89 -12.18 25.04
CA SER A 513 4.95 -13.55 25.53
C SER A 513 3.55 -14.17 25.59
N GLY A 514 3.35 -15.26 24.85
CA GLY A 514 2.10 -16.04 24.86
C GLY A 514 1.67 -16.49 23.47
N SER A 515 1.16 -17.72 23.36
CA SER A 515 0.81 -18.37 22.09
C SER A 515 -0.45 -17.83 21.39
N ARG A 516 -1.14 -16.83 21.97
CA ARG A 516 -2.45 -16.34 21.48
C ARG A 516 -2.56 -14.82 21.25
N ASN A 517 -1.57 -14.02 21.63
CA ASN A 517 -1.52 -12.58 21.34
C ASN A 517 -0.41 -12.31 20.30
N THR A 518 -0.74 -12.50 19.03
CA THR A 518 0.17 -12.33 17.90
C THR A 518 -0.08 -10.98 17.24
N PRO A 519 0.92 -10.07 17.17
CA PRO A 519 0.78 -8.84 16.41
C PRO A 519 0.69 -9.18 14.93
N TYR A 520 -0.05 -8.36 14.21
CA TYR A 520 -0.21 -8.45 12.76
C TYR A 520 -0.37 -7.05 12.18
N VAL A 521 -0.11 -6.91 10.88
CA VAL A 521 -0.34 -5.65 10.16
C VAL A 521 -1.85 -5.51 9.92
N ALA A 522 -2.46 -4.54 10.60
CA ALA A 522 -3.90 -4.32 10.57
C ALA A 522 -4.36 -3.54 9.35
N THR A 523 -3.60 -2.49 9.03
CA THR A 523 -3.76 -1.67 7.83
C THR A 523 -2.42 -1.07 7.46
N VAL A 524 -2.39 -0.44 6.28
CA VAL A 524 -1.31 0.41 5.82
C VAL A 524 -1.88 1.78 5.43
N ALA A 525 -1.08 2.82 5.59
CA ALA A 525 -1.42 4.19 5.18
C ALA A 525 -0.14 5.05 5.25
N ASP A 526 -0.02 6.07 4.42
CA ASP A 526 1.06 7.07 4.49
C ASP A 526 0.75 8.09 5.60
N VAL A 527 1.23 7.84 6.82
CA VAL A 527 0.84 8.57 8.04
C VAL A 527 1.51 9.93 8.17
N ASN A 528 2.69 10.11 7.56
CA ASN A 528 3.39 11.38 7.53
C ASN A 528 3.31 12.10 6.17
N GLY A 529 2.67 11.51 5.17
CA GLY A 529 2.54 12.09 3.83
C GLY A 529 3.86 12.12 3.06
N ASP A 530 4.79 11.19 3.32
CA ASP A 530 6.10 11.14 2.65
C ASP A 530 6.10 10.40 1.30
N GLY A 531 4.95 9.81 0.94
CA GLY A 531 4.73 9.06 -0.28
C GLY A 531 5.05 7.57 -0.15
N LEU A 532 5.35 7.08 1.06
CA LEU A 532 5.56 5.67 1.35
C LEU A 532 4.42 5.15 2.24
N ASP A 533 3.92 3.96 1.96
CA ASP A 533 2.95 3.34 2.86
C ASP A 533 3.63 2.96 4.18
N ASP A 534 3.12 3.47 5.29
CA ASP A 534 3.47 3.03 6.63
C ASP A 534 2.59 1.87 7.06
N ILE A 535 2.96 1.22 8.17
CA ILE A 535 2.22 0.06 8.67
C ILE A 535 1.70 0.27 10.08
N ILE A 536 0.45 -0.14 10.29
CA ILE A 536 -0.22 -0.08 11.58
C ILE A 536 -0.30 -1.51 12.11
N VAL A 537 0.40 -1.76 13.21
CA VAL A 537 0.45 -3.08 13.85
C VAL A 537 -0.43 -3.10 15.09
N VAL A 538 -1.33 -4.08 15.17
CA VAL A 538 -2.17 -4.34 16.35
C VAL A 538 -1.95 -5.76 16.84
N ASP A 539 -2.31 -6.03 18.09
CA ASP A 539 -2.38 -7.39 18.61
C ASP A 539 -3.66 -8.09 18.17
N GLU A 540 -3.54 -9.39 17.89
CA GLU A 540 -4.67 -10.26 17.58
C GLU A 540 -5.68 -10.34 18.72
N LYS A 541 -6.96 -10.36 18.31
CA LYS A 541 -8.11 -10.61 19.18
C LYS A 541 -8.07 -12.03 19.70
N VAL A 542 -7.91 -12.18 21.01
CA VAL A 542 -8.12 -13.49 21.65
C VAL A 542 -9.60 -13.74 21.83
N ALA A 543 -10.12 -14.74 21.12
CA ALA A 543 -11.41 -15.33 21.45
C ALA A 543 -11.36 -15.82 22.91
N LYS A 544 -12.23 -15.24 23.75
CA LYS A 544 -12.40 -15.65 25.14
C LYS A 544 -13.36 -16.83 25.19
N SER A 545 -13.09 -17.75 26.09
CA SER A 545 -13.98 -18.86 26.41
C SER A 545 -14.57 -18.63 27.80
N ASN A 546 -15.89 -18.52 27.88
CA ASN A 546 -16.61 -18.48 29.15
C ASN A 546 -17.45 -19.76 29.29
N GLY A 547 -17.39 -20.38 30.46
CA GLY A 547 -18.31 -21.43 30.88
C GLY A 547 -19.45 -20.83 31.70
N CYS A 548 -20.69 -21.09 31.31
CA CYS A 548 -21.87 -20.61 32.03
C CYS A 548 -23.04 -21.58 31.85
N ASP A 549 -23.77 -21.84 32.93
CA ASP A 549 -24.93 -22.72 32.95
C ASP A 549 -24.66 -24.12 32.34
N GLY A 550 -23.43 -24.62 32.48
CA GLY A 550 -22.99 -25.92 31.93
C GLY A 550 -22.52 -25.90 30.47
N TYR A 551 -22.59 -24.76 29.79
CA TYR A 551 -22.19 -24.59 28.38
C TYR A 551 -20.87 -23.82 28.24
N GLN A 552 -20.04 -24.22 27.27
CA GLN A 552 -18.80 -23.53 26.90
C GLN A 552 -19.04 -22.74 25.61
N PHE A 553 -18.86 -21.42 25.65
CA PHE A 553 -18.95 -20.57 24.45
C PHE A 553 -17.64 -19.83 24.21
N ARG A 554 -17.21 -19.79 22.95
CA ARG A 554 -16.16 -18.90 22.49
C ARG A 554 -16.79 -17.63 21.93
N TYR A 555 -16.34 -16.47 22.41
CA TYR A 555 -16.77 -15.17 21.92
C TYR A 555 -15.56 -14.26 21.79
N THR A 556 -15.61 -13.35 20.84
CA THR A 556 -14.71 -12.21 20.74
C THR A 556 -15.37 -11.02 21.45
N GLN A 557 -14.58 -10.13 22.03
CA GLN A 557 -15.13 -8.96 22.74
C GLN A 557 -15.59 -7.88 21.75
N VAL A 558 -16.57 -7.07 22.18
CA VAL A 558 -17.08 -5.91 21.43
C VAL A 558 -16.02 -4.82 21.32
N LEU A 559 -15.16 -4.70 22.33
CA LEU A 559 -13.97 -3.86 22.31
C LEU A 559 -12.73 -4.77 22.24
N ASN A 560 -11.79 -4.43 21.38
CA ASN A 560 -10.53 -5.13 21.14
C ASN A 560 -9.48 -4.82 22.22
N ASP A 561 -9.45 -3.60 22.73
CA ASP A 561 -8.46 -2.98 23.62
C ASP A 561 -7.02 -3.16 23.11
N SER A 562 -6.88 -3.29 21.79
CA SER A 562 -5.61 -3.51 21.11
C SER A 562 -5.15 -2.18 20.53
N PRO A 563 -4.00 -1.64 20.97
CA PRO A 563 -3.52 -0.38 20.46
C PRO A 563 -2.95 -0.52 19.05
N GLY A 564 -3.27 0.44 18.19
CA GLY A 564 -2.62 0.67 16.90
C GLY A 564 -1.24 1.27 17.09
N ARG A 565 -0.22 0.65 16.50
CA ARG A 565 1.19 1.09 16.61
C ARG A 565 1.72 1.35 15.22
N VAL A 566 2.10 2.61 14.95
CA VAL A 566 2.53 3.08 13.64
C VAL A 566 4.03 2.90 13.48
N PHE A 567 4.44 2.21 12.42
CA PHE A 567 5.83 2.10 12.00
C PHE A 567 5.99 2.86 10.69
N LEU A 568 6.78 3.94 10.70
CA LEU A 568 6.98 4.76 9.51
C LEU A 568 7.96 4.07 8.56
N SER A 569 7.64 3.98 7.27
CA SER A 569 8.56 3.45 6.27
C SER A 569 9.72 4.41 6.02
N THR A 570 10.86 3.86 5.60
CA THR A 570 12.01 4.64 5.11
C THR A 570 12.39 4.25 3.68
N GLY A 571 11.56 3.44 3.02
CA GLY A 571 11.81 2.85 1.71
C GLY A 571 12.73 1.63 1.72
N THR A 572 13.47 1.42 2.81
CA THR A 572 14.42 0.31 2.99
C THR A 572 14.35 -0.31 4.39
N GLY A 573 13.39 0.11 5.20
CA GLY A 573 13.25 -0.25 6.61
C GLY A 573 12.06 0.45 7.25
N PHE A 574 11.91 0.29 8.56
CA PHE A 574 10.88 0.96 9.34
C PHE A 574 11.47 1.70 10.55
N VAL A 575 10.93 2.88 10.86
CA VAL A 575 11.09 3.57 12.15
C VAL A 575 10.08 3.01 13.14
N ALA A 576 10.54 2.50 14.28
CA ALA A 576 9.66 1.98 15.32
C ALA A 576 8.79 3.08 15.97
N PRO A 577 7.58 2.76 16.48
CA PRO A 577 6.71 3.71 17.15
C PRO A 577 7.39 4.51 18.27
N GLU A 578 8.24 3.85 19.07
CA GLU A 578 8.94 4.49 20.18
C GLU A 578 10.02 5.49 19.72
N ALA A 579 10.50 5.35 18.48
CA ALA A 579 11.50 6.22 17.88
C ALA A 579 10.87 7.36 17.05
N SER A 580 9.71 7.13 16.43
CA SER A 580 8.97 8.16 15.69
C SER A 580 8.29 9.17 16.62
N GLY A 581 7.93 8.75 17.85
CA GLY A 581 7.22 9.58 18.82
C GLY A 581 5.70 9.61 18.61
N ILE A 582 5.18 8.83 17.66
CA ILE A 582 3.75 8.72 17.39
C ILE A 582 3.11 7.92 18.55
N PRO A 583 2.07 8.45 19.22
CA PRO A 583 1.40 7.74 20.29
C PRO A 583 0.66 6.52 19.73
N ALA A 584 0.56 5.46 20.53
CA ALA A 584 -0.26 4.32 20.17
C ALA A 584 -1.75 4.69 20.23
N ILE A 585 -2.52 4.31 19.21
CA ILE A 585 -3.96 4.60 19.09
C ILE A 585 -4.74 3.59 19.92
N PRO A 586 -5.38 3.97 21.05
CA PRO A 586 -6.05 3.01 21.91
C PRO A 586 -7.21 2.32 21.19
N GLY A 587 -7.31 0.99 21.32
CA GLY A 587 -8.43 0.23 20.75
C GLY A 587 -8.71 0.54 19.28
N TYR A 588 -7.64 0.52 18.47
CA TYR A 588 -7.70 0.82 17.04
C TYR A 588 -8.75 -0.04 16.31
N ILE A 589 -9.57 0.62 15.48
CA ILE A 589 -10.55 -0.03 14.62
C ILE A 589 -10.07 -0.04 13.15
N GLU A 590 -9.98 1.15 12.55
CA GLU A 590 -9.72 1.37 11.12
C GLU A 590 -9.21 2.81 10.90
N SER A 591 -8.69 3.09 9.71
CA SER A 591 -8.18 4.39 9.29
C SER A 591 -8.89 4.91 8.04
N GLY A 592 -8.89 6.22 7.85
CA GLY A 592 -9.37 6.92 6.65
C GLY A 592 -9.12 8.41 6.76
N ASP A 593 -9.31 9.18 5.69
CA ASP A 593 -9.16 10.64 5.67
C ASP A 593 -10.54 11.28 5.89
N PHE A 594 -10.92 11.55 7.14
CA PHE A 594 -12.27 12.02 7.45
C PHE A 594 -12.43 13.53 7.25
N ASP A 595 -11.38 14.31 7.48
CA ASP A 595 -11.42 15.77 7.33
C ASP A 595 -10.86 16.29 6.00
N GLY A 596 -10.37 15.39 5.15
CA GLY A 596 -9.98 15.62 3.77
C GLY A 596 -8.65 16.34 3.65
N ASP A 597 -7.75 16.21 4.61
CA ASP A 597 -6.45 16.91 4.60
C ASP A 597 -5.34 16.15 3.85
N GLY A 598 -5.63 14.91 3.43
CA GLY A 598 -4.72 14.03 2.71
C GLY A 598 -3.83 13.19 3.62
N LEU A 599 -3.98 13.27 4.95
CA LEU A 599 -3.34 12.39 5.91
C LEU A 599 -4.37 11.41 6.50
N PRO A 600 -3.96 10.20 6.89
CA PRO A 600 -4.88 9.23 7.48
C PRO A 600 -5.21 9.59 8.92
N ASP A 601 -6.49 9.54 9.23
CA ASP A 601 -7.03 9.58 10.58
C ASP A 601 -7.30 8.17 11.10
N PHE A 602 -7.46 8.01 12.43
CA PHE A 602 -7.62 6.70 13.06
C PHE A 602 -8.79 6.67 14.03
N VAL A 603 -9.65 5.66 13.87
CA VAL A 603 -10.81 5.46 14.74
C VAL A 603 -10.42 4.62 15.95
N SER A 604 -10.75 5.14 17.14
CA SER A 604 -10.55 4.48 18.43
C SER A 604 -11.90 4.06 19.00
N GLU A 605 -11.99 2.79 19.40
CA GLU A 605 -13.21 2.22 19.93
C GLU A 605 -13.61 2.79 21.29
N SER A 606 -14.91 2.88 21.53
CA SER A 606 -15.49 3.25 22.82
C SER A 606 -16.96 2.88 22.86
N LYS A 607 -17.45 2.51 24.04
CA LYS A 607 -18.88 2.24 24.24
C LYS A 607 -19.71 3.51 24.37
N THR A 608 -19.15 4.57 24.93
CA THR A 608 -19.88 5.79 25.32
C THR A 608 -19.38 7.02 24.60
N ASP A 609 -18.06 7.10 24.39
CA ASP A 609 -17.40 8.31 23.89
C ASP A 609 -16.35 7.92 22.85
N GLY A 610 -16.80 7.64 21.63
CA GLY A 610 -15.94 7.31 20.49
C GLY A 610 -14.93 8.43 20.21
N SER A 611 -13.74 8.09 19.73
CA SER A 611 -12.77 9.11 19.34
C SER A 611 -12.14 8.82 17.99
N ILE A 612 -11.75 9.91 17.31
CA ILE A 612 -10.95 9.91 16.09
C ILE A 612 -9.65 10.62 16.42
N TRP A 613 -8.53 10.06 15.97
CA TRP A 613 -7.20 10.64 16.03
C TRP A 613 -6.88 11.19 14.65
N PHE A 614 -6.92 12.51 14.50
CA PHE A 614 -6.73 13.19 13.21
C PHE A 614 -5.25 13.36 12.88
N GLY A 615 -4.90 13.16 11.61
CA GLY A 615 -3.55 13.30 11.07
C GLY A 615 -3.14 14.76 10.88
N ASP A 616 -2.75 15.47 11.94
CA ASP A 616 -2.51 16.94 11.88
C ASP A 616 -1.06 17.32 11.53
N GLY A 617 -0.29 16.39 10.97
CA GLY A 617 1.10 16.63 10.58
C GLY A 617 1.24 17.57 9.38
N ASP A 618 2.46 18.05 9.13
CA ASP A 618 2.78 18.54 7.79
C ASP A 618 2.87 17.34 6.85
N VAL A 619 2.40 17.48 5.60
CA VAL A 619 2.73 16.52 4.53
C VAL A 619 4.23 16.57 4.27
N ALA A 620 4.93 15.48 4.59
CA ALA A 620 6.36 15.45 4.69
C ALA A 620 7.08 15.79 3.37
N HIS A 621 8.30 16.30 3.51
CA HIS A 621 9.27 16.47 2.41
C HIS A 621 8.88 17.46 1.30
N LEU A 622 7.73 18.13 1.41
CA LEU A 622 7.38 19.23 0.52
C LEU A 622 8.31 20.43 0.75
N LEU A 623 8.74 21.09 -0.33
CA LEU A 623 9.59 22.28 -0.25
C LEU A 623 8.74 23.47 0.21
N THR A 624 8.94 23.95 1.43
CA THR A 624 8.14 25.04 2.03
C THR A 624 8.81 26.41 1.89
N GLY A 625 10.12 26.44 1.62
CA GLY A 625 10.83 27.70 1.44
C GLY A 625 12.16 27.55 0.73
N LEU A 626 12.57 28.63 0.06
CA LEU A 626 13.92 28.74 -0.49
C LEU A 626 14.44 30.17 -0.41
N THR A 627 15.73 30.31 -0.14
CA THR A 627 16.47 31.57 -0.22
C THR A 627 17.53 31.45 -1.31
N ASN A 628 17.64 32.46 -2.18
CA ASN A 628 18.71 32.53 -3.18
C ASN A 628 19.97 33.21 -2.63
N GLY A 629 21.08 33.11 -3.36
CA GLY A 629 22.37 33.68 -2.97
C GLY A 629 22.42 35.21 -2.91
N GLN A 630 21.36 35.91 -3.34
CA GLN A 630 21.21 37.36 -3.26
C GLN A 630 20.29 37.80 -2.11
N GLY A 631 19.73 36.85 -1.34
CA GLY A 631 18.83 37.11 -0.22
C GLY A 631 17.34 37.20 -0.59
N GLY A 632 16.96 36.86 -1.82
CA GLY A 632 15.56 36.71 -2.19
C GLY A 632 14.96 35.46 -1.56
N GLU A 633 13.84 35.60 -0.88
CA GLU A 633 13.11 34.53 -0.19
C GLU A 633 11.80 34.23 -0.91
N THR A 634 11.50 32.93 -1.06
CA THR A 634 10.22 32.44 -1.55
C THR A 634 9.66 31.48 -0.51
N VAL A 635 8.42 31.71 -0.09
CA VAL A 635 7.64 30.79 0.74
C VAL A 635 6.66 30.05 -0.17
N VAL A 636 6.53 28.75 0.04
CA VAL A 636 5.62 27.88 -0.70
C VAL A 636 4.63 27.29 0.30
N ALA A 637 3.34 27.51 0.04
CA ALA A 637 2.25 26.93 0.79
C ALA A 637 1.50 25.93 -0.08
N TYR A 638 1.09 24.82 0.51
CA TYR A 638 0.34 23.76 -0.14
C TYR A 638 -1.07 23.71 0.45
N ALA A 639 -2.02 23.28 -0.37
CA ALA A 639 -3.36 22.91 0.06
C ALA A 639 -3.75 21.65 -0.72
N PRO A 640 -4.43 20.68 -0.08
CA PRO A 640 -4.87 19.47 -0.76
C PRO A 640 -5.97 19.82 -1.77
N SER A 641 -6.13 19.01 -2.82
CA SER A 641 -7.14 19.26 -3.86
C SER A 641 -8.57 19.22 -3.33
N THR A 642 -8.79 18.45 -2.26
CA THR A 642 -10.03 18.35 -1.48
C THR A 642 -10.41 19.65 -0.76
N ALA A 643 -9.47 20.58 -0.54
CA ALA A 643 -9.75 21.88 0.06
C ALA A 643 -10.46 22.86 -0.89
N ILE A 644 -10.57 22.54 -2.18
CA ILE A 644 -11.18 23.40 -3.21
C ILE A 644 -12.70 23.13 -3.38
N GLY A 645 -13.28 22.22 -2.59
CA GLY A 645 -14.68 21.77 -2.68
C GLY A 645 -15.71 22.57 -1.90
#